data_AF-A0A1F3CFW4-F1
#
_entry.id   AF-A0A1F3CFW4-F1
#
_cell.length_a   1.000
_cell.length_b   1.000
_cell.length_c   1.000
_cell.angle_alpha   90.00
_cell.angle_beta   90.00
_cell.angle_gamma   90.00
#
_symmetry.space_group_name_H-M   'P 1'
#
loop_
_entity.id
_entity.type
_entity.pdbx_description
1 polymer ?
#
loop_
_entity_poly.entity_id
_entity_poly.type
_entity_poly.pdbx_seq_one_letter_code
_entity_poly.pdbx_strand_id
1 'polypeptide(L)'
;MFFLFYQGTCQQLDNFKPLQSQGKIPQDFIQLSSEIYLNDEQKIDKNESSARIMLRKKYLLQSNFYIEYLLNSGFILFNDSLSNYINGVADNLLKSQPELRKQLRFYLIKSPEVNAFATDKGIIFVTVGLISQIQSEAQLAWILSHEIIHFKYKHNIESYIENQEILRGKGEFAKTDKNVKLSAIFKYSQENESEADSKGLEEFYSKTDYSFTDVKNIFDVLLYSYLPIEEIDFDKSFFETKQFIFPAAYSPSEPKPIIIIEDYDDSESTHPNIKKRREVINNTINKLKNKEGVSYSAFSSNYFNHIRQIARFELCDIYLTNRDYEDAIYTAYAIMQKDSFSNEYLETVIGKGLYGLCKYKNHGNYGDVHLKVKKTEGSKHNLVFLFNEISKKELNVLALSYLWNHKLKYPNNIDFSPLADNVLYDLVFVNKLLPDSFNIQETISESEVITDTLTEAQISKLDKYEKIKYKRKKQITVNTSSSNYNFALSDILKDETFYALFEKYKKEYLIQKEKESAETGYSYNKEEVSKNEKKFGKKLGIDKVVFVNPLVFVSKKEYGKSELDFLKSEKQETLIFEKTKQFANKLGLSVEIIDNKLFTENDVDLFNDGALLSNWIYEQSLNNDTDFYNGISYKLNELAKKHNTNYFAWLYVDTYPAKSNSRFGKFLKYAITGFGFPFGFSELTKSVNFNSFNIILYDVTKSRIVFEETTSSYETANADDLVNSVLYNFFYEIKSKPKKK
;
A
#
# COMPACT_ATOMS: atom_id res chain seq x y z
N MET A 1 -0.47 23.86 -36.48
CA MET A 1 -0.34 22.55 -37.15
C MET A 1 0.69 21.70 -36.41
N PHE A 2 0.38 21.32 -35.17
CA PHE A 2 1.22 20.51 -34.27
C PHE A 2 0.31 19.69 -33.33
N PHE A 3 -0.79 19.15 -33.88
CA PHE A 3 -1.66 18.20 -33.21
C PHE A 3 -1.75 17.00 -34.14
N LEU A 4 -0.85 16.04 -33.99
CA LEU A 4 -0.95 14.66 -34.50
C LEU A 4 0.30 13.90 -34.03
N PHE A 5 0.07 12.69 -33.50
CA PHE A 5 1.04 11.71 -32.98
C PHE A 5 1.46 11.82 -31.51
N TYR A 6 0.50 11.54 -30.61
CA TYR A 6 0.76 10.71 -29.43
C TYR A 6 -0.48 9.83 -29.18
N GLN A 7 -0.79 8.94 -30.12
CA GLN A 7 -1.54 7.73 -29.76
C GLN A 7 -0.50 6.77 -29.17
N GLY A 8 -0.18 6.98 -27.89
CA GLY A 8 0.50 5.94 -27.11
C GLY A 8 -0.34 4.67 -27.23
N THR A 9 0.31 3.52 -27.41
CA THR A 9 -0.33 2.21 -27.38
C THR A 9 -1.03 2.07 -26.04
N CYS A 10 -2.34 2.33 -26.01
CA CYS A 10 -3.13 2.16 -24.81
C CYS A 10 -3.15 0.67 -24.46
N GLN A 11 -3.04 0.37 -23.16
CA GLN A 11 -2.96 -1.00 -22.69
C GLN A 11 -4.24 -1.77 -23.01
N GLN A 12 -4.10 -2.94 -23.60
CA GLN A 12 -5.24 -3.84 -23.81
C GLN A 12 -5.67 -4.47 -22.48
N LEU A 13 -6.96 -4.38 -22.14
CA LEU A 13 -7.51 -4.91 -20.90
C LEU A 13 -7.51 -6.45 -20.84
N ASP A 14 -7.54 -7.12 -21.99
CA ASP A 14 -7.50 -8.58 -22.07
C ASP A 14 -6.17 -9.18 -21.59
N ASN A 15 -5.09 -8.39 -21.66
CA ASN A 15 -3.77 -8.77 -21.17
C ASN A 15 -3.20 -7.65 -20.28
N PHE A 16 -4.02 -7.24 -19.31
CA PHE A 16 -3.66 -6.20 -18.38
C PHE A 16 -2.45 -6.60 -17.53
N LYS A 17 -1.58 -5.63 -17.29
CA LYS A 17 -0.42 -5.69 -16.41
C LYS A 17 -0.45 -4.44 -15.54
N PRO A 18 -0.11 -4.53 -14.25
CA PRO A 18 -0.07 -3.36 -13.39
C PRO A 18 0.78 -2.24 -13.99
N LEU A 19 0.32 -1.00 -13.84
CA LEU A 19 0.93 0.18 -14.43
C LEU A 19 2.36 0.37 -13.92
N GLN A 20 3.21 0.85 -14.83
CA GLN A 20 4.62 1.15 -14.59
C GLN A 20 4.96 2.49 -15.22
N SER A 21 5.97 3.16 -14.67
CA SER A 21 6.46 4.42 -15.24
C SER A 21 7.10 4.16 -16.59
N GLN A 22 6.98 5.12 -17.51
CA GLN A 22 7.48 4.99 -18.88
C GLN A 22 8.32 6.19 -19.31
N GLY A 23 9.01 6.06 -20.45
CA GLY A 23 9.76 7.16 -21.04
C GLY A 23 10.87 7.68 -20.14
N LYS A 24 11.06 9.01 -20.15
CA LYS A 24 12.12 9.65 -19.37
C LYS A 24 11.71 9.90 -17.93
N ILE A 25 12.62 9.61 -17.00
CA ILE A 25 12.44 9.98 -15.59
C ILE A 25 12.42 11.51 -15.46
N PRO A 26 11.37 12.11 -14.87
CA PRO A 26 11.31 13.55 -14.65
C PRO A 26 12.40 14.03 -13.69
N GLN A 27 12.86 15.27 -13.88
CA GLN A 27 13.92 15.87 -13.06
C GLN A 27 13.61 15.87 -11.55
N ASP A 28 12.33 15.95 -11.18
CA ASP A 28 11.87 15.91 -9.78
C ASP A 28 12.30 14.63 -9.04
N PHE A 29 12.54 13.52 -9.75
CA PHE A 29 12.91 12.22 -9.15
C PHE A 29 14.41 12.01 -9.00
N ILE A 30 15.23 12.80 -9.70
CA ILE A 30 16.70 12.59 -9.77
C ILE A 30 17.50 13.74 -9.15
N GLN A 31 16.86 14.88 -8.89
CA GLN A 31 17.51 16.02 -8.25
C GLN A 31 17.58 15.83 -6.72
N LEU A 32 18.73 16.19 -6.12
CA LEU A 32 18.91 16.14 -4.66
C LEU A 32 18.05 17.18 -3.94
N SER A 33 17.39 16.77 -2.85
CA SER A 33 16.51 17.65 -2.07
C SER A 33 17.26 18.80 -1.41
N SER A 34 18.50 18.58 -1.00
CA SER A 34 19.35 19.65 -0.47
C SER A 34 19.61 20.76 -1.50
N GLU A 35 19.83 20.41 -2.77
CA GLU A 35 20.05 21.39 -3.84
C GLU A 35 18.78 22.18 -4.14
N ILE A 36 17.63 21.51 -4.19
CA ILE A 36 16.32 22.16 -4.35
C ILE A 36 16.09 23.12 -3.19
N TYR A 37 16.33 22.68 -1.95
CA TYR A 37 16.17 23.49 -0.74
C TYR A 37 17.03 24.76 -0.77
N LEU A 38 18.31 24.65 -1.13
CA LEU A 38 19.23 25.80 -1.21
C LEU A 38 18.75 26.83 -2.24
N ASN A 39 18.19 26.38 -3.37
CA ASN A 39 17.63 27.26 -4.38
C ASN A 39 16.34 27.95 -3.92
N ASP A 40 15.49 27.26 -3.17
CA ASP A 40 14.25 27.83 -2.65
C ASP A 40 14.49 28.80 -1.49
N GLU A 41 15.47 28.51 -0.64
CA GLU A 41 15.88 29.41 0.44
C GLU A 41 16.29 30.79 -0.10
N GLN A 42 16.94 30.84 -1.26
CA GLN A 42 17.37 32.08 -1.91
C GLN A 42 16.18 32.94 -2.41
N LYS A 43 15.04 32.31 -2.68
CA LYS A 43 13.82 32.98 -3.20
C LYS A 43 12.93 33.55 -2.09
N ILE A 44 13.26 33.32 -0.82
CA ILE A 44 12.48 33.82 0.32
C ILE A 44 12.54 35.36 0.35
N ASP A 45 11.38 36.00 0.51
CA ASP A 45 11.28 37.45 0.67
C ASP A 45 11.96 37.89 1.97
N LYS A 46 13.02 38.69 1.84
CA LYS A 46 13.83 39.20 2.96
C LYS A 46 13.12 40.32 3.74
N ASN A 47 11.99 40.83 3.23
CA ASN A 47 11.19 41.85 3.91
C ASN A 47 10.26 41.26 4.98
N GLU A 48 10.07 39.94 5.02
CA GLU A 48 9.27 39.28 6.06
C GLU A 48 9.94 39.34 7.44
N SER A 49 9.16 39.16 8.51
CA SER A 49 9.73 39.06 9.85
C SER A 49 10.70 37.86 9.96
N SER A 50 11.78 37.99 10.73
CA SER A 50 12.75 36.91 10.93
C SER A 50 12.12 35.60 11.43
N ALA A 51 11.01 35.70 12.17
CA ALA A 51 10.24 34.54 12.63
C ALA A 51 9.50 33.83 11.48
N ARG A 52 8.87 34.57 10.56
CA ARG A 52 8.22 33.99 9.36
C ARG A 52 9.26 33.41 8.41
N ILE A 53 10.39 34.11 8.19
CA ILE A 53 11.51 33.59 7.40
C ILE A 53 12.00 32.24 7.97
N MET A 54 12.17 32.12 9.29
CA MET A 54 12.58 30.86 9.92
C MET A 54 11.55 29.75 9.74
N LEU A 55 10.25 30.05 9.90
CA LEU A 55 9.17 29.09 9.66
C LEU A 55 9.13 28.63 8.20
N ARG A 56 9.29 29.57 7.26
CA ARG A 56 9.33 29.28 5.82
C ARG A 56 10.52 28.38 5.46
N LYS A 57 11.72 28.68 6.00
CA LYS A 57 12.89 27.80 5.85
C LYS A 57 12.65 26.40 6.41
N LYS A 58 12.02 26.28 7.58
CA LYS A 58 11.70 24.98 8.19
C LYS A 58 10.71 24.20 7.33
N TYR A 59 9.65 24.85 6.85
CA TYR A 59 8.68 24.25 5.94
C TYR A 59 9.33 23.76 4.66
N LEU A 60 10.07 24.63 3.94
CA LEU A 60 10.70 24.28 2.66
C LEU A 60 11.69 23.12 2.82
N LEU A 61 12.44 23.08 3.92
CA LEU A 61 13.33 21.95 4.20
C LEU A 61 12.51 20.66 4.40
N GLN A 62 11.45 20.70 5.20
CA GLN A 62 10.64 19.51 5.46
C GLN A 62 9.87 19.05 4.21
N SER A 63 9.24 19.97 3.48
CA SER A 63 8.42 19.66 2.31
C SER A 63 9.25 19.05 1.19
N ASN A 64 10.45 19.59 0.91
CA ASN A 64 11.32 19.06 -0.14
C ASN A 64 11.67 17.58 0.10
N PHE A 65 12.09 17.25 1.32
CA PHE A 65 12.44 15.88 1.67
C PHE A 65 11.24 14.94 1.76
N TYR A 66 10.08 15.41 2.22
CA TYR A 66 8.87 14.58 2.19
C TYR A 66 8.37 14.31 0.77
N ILE A 67 8.48 15.29 -0.13
CA ILE A 67 8.19 15.11 -1.55
C ILE A 67 9.15 14.09 -2.14
N GLU A 68 10.45 14.18 -1.87
CA GLU A 68 11.43 13.17 -2.29
C GLU A 68 11.06 11.77 -1.79
N TYR A 69 10.78 11.60 -0.50
CA TYR A 69 10.39 10.29 0.03
C TYR A 69 9.13 9.74 -0.65
N LEU A 70 8.17 10.62 -0.98
CA LEU A 70 6.97 10.23 -1.72
C LEU A 70 7.32 9.80 -3.15
N LEU A 71 8.07 10.61 -3.90
CA LEU A 71 8.55 10.29 -5.25
C LEU A 71 9.35 8.98 -5.28
N ASN A 72 10.08 8.70 -4.20
CA ASN A 72 10.94 7.52 -4.06
C ASN A 72 10.26 6.30 -3.43
N SER A 73 8.98 6.42 -3.06
CA SER A 73 8.23 5.34 -2.40
C SER A 73 8.00 4.10 -3.28
N GLY A 74 8.07 4.25 -4.60
CA GLY A 74 7.68 3.23 -5.56
C GLY A 74 6.18 3.24 -5.92
N PHE A 75 5.38 4.12 -5.31
CA PHE A 75 3.95 4.24 -5.58
C PHE A 75 3.61 5.38 -6.56
N ILE A 76 4.60 6.17 -7.00
CA ILE A 76 4.39 7.29 -7.91
C ILE A 76 4.70 6.86 -9.34
N LEU A 77 3.75 7.10 -10.23
CA LEU A 77 3.86 6.82 -11.66
C LEU A 77 3.97 8.12 -12.45
N PHE A 78 4.74 8.04 -13.54
CA PHE A 78 4.89 9.12 -14.51
C PHE A 78 4.91 8.55 -15.92
N ASN A 79 4.42 9.36 -16.88
CA ASN A 79 4.31 9.03 -18.31
C ASN A 79 3.55 7.72 -18.63
N ASP A 80 2.86 7.10 -17.66
CA ASP A 80 1.93 6.00 -17.90
C ASP A 80 0.64 6.53 -18.56
N SER A 81 -0.25 5.62 -18.97
CA SER A 81 -1.51 5.99 -19.64
C SER A 81 -2.39 6.96 -18.84
N LEU A 82 -2.47 6.79 -17.52
CA LEU A 82 -3.27 7.66 -16.65
C LEU A 82 -2.56 9.00 -16.44
N SER A 83 -1.25 9.01 -16.16
CA SER A 83 -0.47 10.26 -16.03
C SER A 83 -0.54 11.11 -17.31
N ASN A 84 -0.46 10.49 -18.48
CA ASN A 84 -0.58 11.18 -19.77
C ASN A 84 -1.99 11.76 -19.97
N TYR A 85 -3.03 11.01 -19.57
CA TYR A 85 -4.41 11.51 -19.61
C TYR A 85 -4.59 12.73 -18.69
N ILE A 86 -4.13 12.65 -17.44
CA ILE A 86 -4.17 13.76 -16.47
C ILE A 86 -3.46 15.00 -17.04
N ASN A 87 -2.26 14.82 -17.60
CA ASN A 87 -1.51 15.92 -18.22
C ASN A 87 -2.26 16.54 -19.40
N GLY A 88 -2.93 15.74 -20.24
CA GLY A 88 -3.74 16.26 -21.35
C GLY A 88 -4.98 17.05 -20.90
N VAL A 89 -5.63 16.63 -19.81
CA VAL A 89 -6.73 17.39 -19.20
C VAL A 89 -6.21 18.71 -18.61
N ALA A 90 -5.06 18.69 -17.94
CA ALA A 90 -4.39 19.88 -17.43
C ALA A 90 -3.95 20.84 -18.55
N ASP A 91 -3.44 20.31 -19.67
CA ASP A 91 -3.10 21.09 -20.86
C ASP A 91 -4.33 21.83 -21.39
N ASN A 92 -5.47 21.15 -21.48
CA ASN A 92 -6.74 21.76 -21.90
C ASN A 92 -7.19 22.87 -20.94
N LEU A 93 -7.12 22.59 -19.63
CA LEU A 93 -7.50 23.51 -18.57
C LEU A 93 -6.66 24.80 -18.55
N LEU A 94 -5.35 24.66 -18.79
CA LEU A 94 -4.38 25.75 -18.70
C LEU A 94 -4.00 26.36 -20.06
N LYS A 95 -4.76 26.10 -21.13
CA LYS A 95 -4.56 26.69 -22.47
C LYS A 95 -4.37 28.21 -22.44
N SER A 96 -5.10 28.91 -21.56
CA SER A 96 -5.03 30.37 -21.40
C SER A 96 -3.88 30.87 -20.50
N GLN A 97 -3.17 29.97 -19.81
CA GLN A 97 -2.10 30.28 -18.85
C GLN A 97 -0.86 29.40 -19.06
N PRO A 98 -0.17 29.51 -20.21
CA PRO A 98 0.96 28.64 -20.57
C PRO A 98 2.14 28.75 -19.60
N GLU A 99 2.40 29.93 -19.02
CA GLU A 99 3.49 30.10 -18.05
C GLU A 99 3.20 29.40 -16.72
N LEU A 100 1.93 29.35 -16.29
CA LEU A 100 1.53 28.54 -15.13
C LEU A 100 1.60 27.05 -15.45
N ARG A 101 1.22 26.65 -16.68
CA ARG A 101 1.30 25.25 -17.10
C ARG A 101 2.73 24.68 -17.05
N LYS A 102 3.74 25.49 -17.40
CA LYS A 102 5.17 25.12 -17.26
C LYS A 102 5.61 24.96 -15.80
N GLN A 103 4.93 25.65 -14.88
CA GLN A 103 5.07 25.47 -13.44
C GLN A 103 4.15 24.37 -12.89
N LEU A 104 3.45 23.62 -13.75
CA LEU A 104 2.63 22.43 -13.52
C LEU A 104 3.39 21.10 -13.73
N ARG A 105 3.48 20.17 -12.77
CA ARG A 105 3.74 18.74 -13.03
C ARG A 105 2.65 17.90 -12.39
N PHE A 106 2.21 16.86 -13.09
CA PHE A 106 1.12 16.00 -12.64
C PHE A 106 1.61 14.55 -12.61
N TYR A 107 1.47 13.91 -11.45
CA TYR A 107 1.87 12.52 -11.24
C TYR A 107 0.71 11.70 -10.66
N LEU A 108 0.70 10.42 -10.99
CA LEU A 108 -0.28 9.49 -10.47
C LEU A 108 0.26 8.78 -9.21
N ILE A 109 -0.57 8.62 -8.19
CA ILE A 109 -0.27 7.80 -7.00
C ILE A 109 -1.07 6.49 -7.07
N LYS A 110 -0.38 5.37 -6.89
CA LYS A 110 -0.98 4.06 -6.62
C LYS A 110 -1.59 4.03 -5.21
N SER A 111 -2.79 4.58 -5.08
CA SER A 111 -3.57 4.60 -3.84
C SER A 111 -5.06 4.38 -4.15
N PRO A 112 -5.78 3.61 -3.31
CA PRO A 112 -7.21 3.38 -3.50
C PRO A 112 -8.07 4.57 -3.03
N GLU A 113 -7.48 5.49 -2.27
CA GLU A 113 -8.15 6.69 -1.77
C GLU A 113 -8.61 7.58 -2.93
N VAL A 114 -9.77 8.20 -2.82
CA VAL A 114 -10.26 9.21 -3.78
C VAL A 114 -9.68 10.56 -3.37
N ASN A 115 -8.53 10.92 -3.94
CA ASN A 115 -7.83 12.13 -3.54
C ASN A 115 -7.00 12.75 -4.67
N ALA A 116 -6.74 14.04 -4.52
CA ALA A 116 -5.72 14.77 -5.25
C ALA A 116 -5.14 15.83 -4.31
N PHE A 117 -3.87 16.19 -4.48
CA PHE A 117 -3.28 17.29 -3.70
C PHE A 117 -2.13 17.96 -4.43
N ALA A 118 -2.04 19.28 -4.27
CA ALA A 118 -0.91 20.08 -4.74
C ALA A 118 0.20 20.21 -3.68
N THR A 119 1.44 20.30 -4.15
CA THR A 119 2.61 20.69 -3.35
C THR A 119 2.99 22.15 -3.61
N ASP A 120 3.82 22.74 -2.74
CA ASP A 120 4.38 24.08 -2.96
C ASP A 120 5.35 24.16 -4.16
N LYS A 121 5.74 23.01 -4.73
CA LYS A 121 6.59 22.90 -5.93
C LYS A 121 5.82 22.84 -7.23
N GLY A 122 4.50 22.92 -7.19
CA GLY A 122 3.66 22.74 -8.38
C GLY A 122 3.72 21.31 -8.89
N ILE A 123 3.93 20.34 -8.01
CA ILE A 123 3.61 18.94 -8.27
C ILE A 123 2.19 18.72 -7.77
N ILE A 124 1.31 18.24 -8.64
CA ILE A 124 -0.06 17.84 -8.31
C ILE A 124 -0.12 16.33 -8.42
N PHE A 125 -0.48 15.69 -7.32
CA PHE A 125 -0.69 14.26 -7.25
C PHE A 125 -2.16 13.92 -7.42
N VAL A 126 -2.44 12.88 -8.19
CA VAL A 126 -3.79 12.34 -8.41
C VAL A 126 -3.77 10.85 -8.11
N THR A 127 -4.71 10.33 -7.34
CA THR A 127 -4.74 8.90 -7.02
C THR A 127 -5.45 8.07 -8.11
N VAL A 128 -5.07 6.79 -8.21
CA VAL A 128 -5.83 5.80 -8.99
C VAL A 128 -7.28 5.70 -8.51
N GLY A 129 -7.50 5.73 -7.19
CA GLY A 129 -8.83 5.74 -6.58
C GLY A 129 -9.72 6.85 -7.14
N LEU A 130 -9.20 8.08 -7.28
CA LEU A 130 -9.96 9.19 -7.85
C LEU A 130 -10.38 8.92 -9.30
N ILE A 131 -9.42 8.55 -10.16
CA ILE A 131 -9.69 8.29 -11.58
C ILE A 131 -10.68 7.13 -11.76
N SER A 132 -10.64 6.13 -10.87
CA SER A 132 -11.54 4.97 -10.92
C SER A 132 -13.01 5.29 -10.65
N GLN A 133 -13.30 6.38 -9.93
CA GLN A 133 -14.65 6.74 -9.46
C GLN A 133 -15.30 7.93 -10.20
N ILE A 134 -14.50 8.86 -10.74
CA ILE A 134 -15.06 9.99 -11.51
C ILE A 134 -15.90 9.50 -12.71
N GLN A 135 -16.91 10.28 -13.05
CA GLN A 135 -17.90 9.97 -14.07
C GLN A 135 -17.70 10.74 -15.37
N SER A 136 -16.86 11.78 -15.38
CA SER A 136 -16.52 12.53 -16.59
C SER A 136 -15.13 13.18 -16.53
N GLU A 137 -14.61 13.59 -17.70
CA GLU A 137 -13.38 14.37 -17.81
C GLU A 137 -13.53 15.76 -17.18
N ALA A 138 -14.71 16.37 -17.30
CA ALA A 138 -15.06 17.63 -16.68
C ALA A 138 -14.88 17.58 -15.14
N GLN A 139 -15.28 16.49 -14.49
CA GLN A 139 -15.06 16.31 -13.05
C GLN A 139 -13.57 16.32 -12.68
N LEU A 140 -12.72 15.63 -13.45
CA LEU A 140 -11.27 15.68 -13.24
C LEU A 140 -10.74 17.10 -13.43
N ALA A 141 -11.17 17.80 -14.48
CA ALA A 141 -10.73 19.17 -14.74
C ALA A 141 -11.09 20.13 -13.60
N TRP A 142 -12.25 19.95 -12.95
CA TRP A 142 -12.61 20.74 -11.78
C TRP A 142 -11.69 20.46 -10.58
N ILE A 143 -11.43 19.18 -10.27
CA ILE A 143 -10.50 18.81 -9.18
C ILE A 143 -9.10 19.38 -9.46
N LEU A 144 -8.59 19.26 -10.68
CA LEU A 144 -7.30 19.86 -11.03
C LEU A 144 -7.34 21.40 -10.90
N SER A 145 -8.45 22.04 -11.23
CA SER A 145 -8.61 23.50 -11.05
C SER A 145 -8.52 23.90 -9.58
N HIS A 146 -9.15 23.12 -8.69
CA HIS A 146 -9.11 23.29 -7.25
C HIS A 146 -7.65 23.15 -6.74
N GLU A 147 -6.95 22.08 -7.12
CA GLU A 147 -5.54 21.87 -6.71
C GLU A 147 -4.58 22.95 -7.24
N ILE A 148 -4.80 23.44 -8.46
CA ILE A 148 -4.00 24.54 -9.01
C ILE A 148 -4.15 25.81 -8.17
N ILE A 149 -5.31 26.07 -7.55
CA ILE A 149 -5.49 27.21 -6.65
C ILE A 149 -4.65 27.05 -5.38
N HIS A 150 -4.62 25.86 -4.76
CA HIS A 150 -3.76 25.62 -3.60
C HIS A 150 -2.29 25.94 -3.89
N PHE A 151 -1.80 25.58 -5.08
CA PHE A 151 -0.46 25.95 -5.53
C PHE A 151 -0.34 27.47 -5.76
N LYS A 152 -1.21 28.04 -6.61
CA LYS A 152 -1.12 29.44 -7.06
C LYS A 152 -1.19 30.44 -5.90
N TYR A 153 -2.03 30.14 -4.91
CA TYR A 153 -2.25 30.96 -3.72
C TYR A 153 -1.40 30.52 -2.52
N LYS A 154 -0.50 29.55 -2.71
CA LYS A 154 0.47 29.10 -1.71
C LYS A 154 -0.19 28.63 -0.40
N HIS A 155 -1.40 28.06 -0.47
CA HIS A 155 -2.17 27.65 0.70
C HIS A 155 -1.35 26.75 1.63
N ASN A 156 -0.59 25.78 1.11
CA ASN A 156 0.17 24.85 1.95
C ASN A 156 1.21 25.52 2.86
N ILE A 157 2.03 26.42 2.30
CA ILE A 157 3.11 27.06 3.06
C ILE A 157 2.56 28.17 3.96
N GLU A 158 1.54 28.92 3.50
CA GLU A 158 0.93 29.95 4.33
C GLU A 158 0.11 29.33 5.47
N SER A 159 -0.63 28.23 5.25
CA SER A 159 -1.26 27.45 6.32
C SER A 159 -0.27 26.93 7.34
N TYR A 160 0.88 26.42 6.91
CA TYR A 160 1.91 26.01 7.86
C TYR A 160 2.38 27.18 8.73
N ILE A 161 2.69 28.33 8.12
CA ILE A 161 3.17 29.51 8.83
C ILE A 161 2.09 30.01 9.80
N GLU A 162 0.86 30.21 9.32
CA GLU A 162 -0.26 30.72 10.11
C GLU A 162 -0.58 29.81 11.29
N ASN A 163 -0.67 28.49 11.07
CA ASN A 163 -0.89 27.52 12.13
C ASN A 163 0.21 27.59 13.21
N GLN A 164 1.47 27.78 12.82
CA GLN A 164 2.57 27.94 13.78
C GLN A 164 2.48 29.27 14.55
N GLU A 165 2.03 30.36 13.93
CA GLU A 165 1.84 31.64 14.61
C GLU A 165 0.67 31.59 15.61
N ILE A 166 -0.45 30.95 15.24
CA ILE A 166 -1.61 30.68 16.10
C ILE A 166 -1.18 29.83 17.31
N LEU A 167 -0.50 28.70 17.08
CA LEU A 167 -0.07 27.79 18.15
C LEU A 167 0.89 28.47 19.13
N ARG A 168 1.82 29.29 18.63
CA ARG A 168 2.75 30.09 19.45
C ARG A 168 2.09 31.22 20.22
N GLY A 169 0.81 31.50 19.97
CA GLY A 169 0.08 32.58 20.63
C GLY A 169 0.60 33.95 20.25
N LYS A 170 0.86 34.19 18.96
CA LYS A 170 1.15 35.55 18.49
C LYS A 170 -0.14 36.36 18.31
N GLY A 171 -0.02 37.69 18.40
CA GLY A 171 -1.14 38.61 18.15
C GLY A 171 -2.31 38.38 19.10
N GLU A 172 -3.52 38.26 18.54
CA GLU A 172 -4.75 38.03 19.29
C GLU A 172 -4.79 36.68 20.05
N PHE A 173 -3.92 35.72 19.69
CA PHE A 173 -3.86 34.39 20.30
C PHE A 173 -2.94 34.28 21.53
N ALA A 174 -2.36 35.39 22.00
CA ALA A 174 -1.38 35.37 23.11
C ALA A 174 -1.94 34.91 24.46
N LYS A 175 -3.26 35.04 24.66
CA LYS A 175 -3.95 34.66 25.91
C LYS A 175 -5.14 33.73 25.67
N THR A 176 -5.22 33.10 24.50
CA THR A 176 -6.32 32.21 24.15
C THR A 176 -6.04 30.78 24.58
N ASP A 177 -7.12 30.06 24.90
CA ASP A 177 -7.08 28.64 25.21
C ASP A 177 -6.66 27.81 23.98
N LYS A 178 -6.15 26.61 24.22
CA LYS A 178 -5.77 25.65 23.16
C LYS A 178 -6.94 25.33 22.23
N ASN A 179 -8.16 25.20 22.75
CA ASN A 179 -9.33 24.88 21.92
C ASN A 179 -9.66 26.03 20.95
N VAL A 180 -9.55 27.28 21.40
CA VAL A 180 -9.76 28.46 20.54
C VAL A 180 -8.72 28.51 19.42
N LYS A 181 -7.45 28.23 19.74
CA LYS A 181 -6.37 28.13 18.74
C LYS A 181 -6.64 27.03 17.72
N LEU A 182 -7.12 25.88 18.17
CA LEU A 182 -7.45 24.76 17.30
C LEU A 182 -8.63 25.10 16.37
N SER A 183 -9.70 25.71 16.89
CA SER A 183 -10.81 26.19 16.06
C SER A 183 -10.38 27.22 15.02
N ALA A 184 -9.43 28.11 15.34
CA ALA A 184 -8.88 29.06 14.39
C ALA A 184 -8.12 28.37 13.23
N ILE A 185 -7.35 27.31 13.54
CA ILE A 185 -6.64 26.50 12.53
C ILE A 185 -7.64 25.81 11.58
N PHE A 186 -8.70 25.22 12.11
CA PHE A 186 -9.74 24.59 11.30
C PHE A 186 -10.44 25.61 10.41
N LYS A 187 -10.82 26.77 10.97
CA LYS A 187 -11.44 27.85 10.21
C LYS A 187 -10.56 28.35 9.07
N TYR A 188 -9.27 28.59 9.32
CA TYR A 188 -8.33 29.02 8.28
C TYR A 188 -8.20 27.99 7.15
N SER A 189 -8.19 26.70 7.50
CA SER A 189 -8.19 25.61 6.51
C SER A 189 -9.47 25.62 5.66
N GLN A 190 -10.63 25.75 6.29
CA GLN A 190 -11.94 25.84 5.61
C GLN A 190 -12.07 27.06 4.68
N GLU A 191 -11.46 28.19 5.06
CA GLU A 191 -11.38 29.40 4.22
C GLU A 191 -10.57 29.12 2.95
N ASN A 192 -9.41 28.46 3.05
CA ASN A 192 -8.59 28.07 1.90
C ASN A 192 -9.31 27.10 0.95
N GLU A 193 -10.05 26.13 1.49
CA GLU A 193 -10.87 25.19 0.70
C GLU A 193 -11.98 25.91 -0.08
N SER A 194 -12.66 26.86 0.58
CA SER A 194 -13.71 27.66 -0.05
C SER A 194 -13.16 28.60 -1.13
N GLU A 195 -11.97 29.15 -0.91
CA GLU A 195 -11.23 29.91 -1.90
C GLU A 195 -10.84 29.04 -3.10
N ALA A 196 -10.34 27.82 -2.87
CA ALA A 196 -10.00 26.86 -3.92
C ALA A 196 -11.21 26.43 -4.76
N ASP A 197 -12.35 26.15 -4.12
CA ASP A 197 -13.60 25.82 -4.81
C ASP A 197 -14.08 26.96 -5.72
N SER A 198 -14.14 28.18 -5.18
CA SER A 198 -14.65 29.35 -5.93
C SER A 198 -13.68 29.80 -7.02
N LYS A 199 -12.40 30.03 -6.69
CA LYS A 199 -11.41 30.50 -7.66
C LYS A 199 -11.03 29.44 -8.68
N GLY A 200 -11.08 28.16 -8.32
CA GLY A 200 -10.84 27.07 -9.28
C GLY A 200 -11.85 27.13 -10.42
N LEU A 201 -13.11 27.38 -10.06
CA LEU A 201 -14.18 27.59 -11.02
C LEU A 201 -14.00 28.89 -11.82
N GLU A 202 -13.74 30.02 -11.16
CA GLU A 202 -13.63 31.34 -11.78
C GLU A 202 -12.40 31.49 -12.68
N GLU A 203 -11.22 31.07 -12.22
CA GLU A 203 -9.94 31.40 -12.85
C GLU A 203 -9.47 30.38 -13.88
N PHE A 204 -9.98 29.14 -13.83
CA PHE A 204 -9.55 28.06 -14.71
C PHE A 204 -10.72 27.39 -15.40
N TYR A 205 -11.62 26.76 -14.64
CA TYR A 205 -12.66 25.93 -15.21
C TYR A 205 -13.60 26.72 -16.15
N SER A 206 -14.02 27.92 -15.76
CA SER A 206 -14.91 28.80 -16.56
C SER A 206 -14.32 29.20 -17.92
N LYS A 207 -12.99 29.13 -18.07
CA LYS A 207 -12.27 29.44 -19.32
C LYS A 207 -12.21 28.28 -20.30
N THR A 208 -12.73 27.11 -19.90
CA THR A 208 -12.84 25.92 -20.72
C THR A 208 -14.27 25.71 -21.22
N ASP A 209 -14.47 24.71 -22.08
CA ASP A 209 -15.80 24.33 -22.56
C ASP A 209 -16.50 23.29 -21.68
N TYR A 210 -15.96 23.00 -20.50
CA TYR A 210 -16.58 22.05 -19.59
C TYR A 210 -17.90 22.55 -18.99
N SER A 211 -18.85 21.63 -18.79
CA SER A 211 -20.16 21.93 -18.21
C SER A 211 -20.09 22.21 -16.71
N PHE A 212 -20.84 23.20 -16.22
CA PHE A 212 -20.97 23.43 -14.77
C PHE A 212 -21.86 22.39 -14.07
N THR A 213 -22.64 21.60 -14.81
CA THR A 213 -23.44 20.50 -14.22
C THR A 213 -22.54 19.41 -13.66
N ASP A 214 -21.46 19.07 -14.34
CA ASP A 214 -20.48 18.06 -13.89
C ASP A 214 -19.83 18.45 -12.56
N VAL A 215 -19.59 19.75 -12.34
CA VAL A 215 -19.06 20.30 -11.08
C VAL A 215 -20.03 20.09 -9.92
N LYS A 216 -21.34 20.06 -10.16
CA LYS A 216 -22.31 19.79 -9.08
C LYS A 216 -22.30 18.33 -8.69
N ASN A 217 -22.10 17.43 -9.65
CA ASN A 217 -22.14 15.99 -9.43
C ASN A 217 -20.84 15.44 -8.80
N ILE A 218 -19.73 16.19 -8.85
CA ILE A 218 -18.46 15.73 -8.23
C ILE A 218 -18.57 15.57 -6.72
N PHE A 219 -19.39 16.38 -6.06
CA PHE A 219 -19.61 16.29 -4.62
C PHE A 219 -20.33 15.00 -4.23
N ASP A 220 -21.11 14.40 -5.13
CA ASP A 220 -21.66 13.06 -4.92
C ASP A 220 -20.53 12.02 -4.95
N VAL A 221 -19.62 12.10 -5.93
CA VAL A 221 -18.45 11.21 -5.98
C VAL A 221 -17.60 11.32 -4.71
N LEU A 222 -17.36 12.54 -4.22
CA LEU A 222 -16.62 12.75 -2.98
C LEU A 222 -17.37 12.20 -1.75
N LEU A 223 -18.69 12.39 -1.70
CA LEU A 223 -19.55 11.90 -0.62
C LEU A 223 -19.58 10.36 -0.55
N TYR A 224 -19.59 9.69 -1.71
CA TYR A 224 -19.65 8.23 -1.82
C TYR A 224 -18.28 7.57 -1.96
N SER A 225 -17.18 8.32 -1.88
CA SER A 225 -15.83 7.83 -2.16
C SER A 225 -15.37 6.63 -1.33
N TYR A 226 -15.94 6.46 -0.12
CA TYR A 226 -15.65 5.35 0.78
C TYR A 226 -16.33 4.03 0.37
N LEU A 227 -17.28 4.09 -0.56
CA LEU A 227 -17.94 2.92 -1.13
C LEU A 227 -17.13 2.37 -2.31
N PRO A 228 -17.36 1.11 -2.70
CA PRO A 228 -16.74 0.54 -3.89
C PRO A 228 -17.06 1.31 -5.17
N ILE A 229 -16.27 1.06 -6.22
CA ILE A 229 -16.42 1.70 -7.54
C ILE A 229 -17.76 1.40 -8.23
N GLU A 230 -18.49 0.38 -7.79
CA GLU A 230 -19.80 -0.03 -8.29
C GLU A 230 -20.63 -0.65 -7.14
N GLU A 231 -21.94 -0.39 -7.13
CA GLU A 231 -22.91 -1.01 -6.21
C GLU A 231 -23.64 -2.15 -6.93
N ILE A 232 -22.98 -3.31 -7.05
CA ILE A 232 -23.52 -4.52 -7.65
C ILE A 232 -23.64 -5.58 -6.56
N ASP A 233 -24.86 -6.03 -6.28
CA ASP A 233 -25.11 -7.04 -5.27
C ASP A 233 -24.26 -8.29 -5.50
N PHE A 234 -23.49 -8.64 -4.46
CA PHE A 234 -22.69 -9.86 -4.50
C PHE A 234 -23.58 -11.08 -4.34
N ASP A 235 -23.60 -11.93 -5.36
CA ASP A 235 -24.25 -13.24 -5.31
C ASP A 235 -23.23 -14.33 -4.98
N LYS A 236 -23.43 -15.00 -3.85
CA LYS A 236 -22.59 -16.12 -3.41
C LYS A 236 -22.54 -17.29 -4.39
N SER A 237 -23.56 -17.42 -5.26
CA SER A 237 -23.58 -18.44 -6.32
C SER A 237 -22.37 -18.34 -7.26
N PHE A 238 -21.74 -17.15 -7.32
CA PHE A 238 -20.47 -16.92 -8.01
C PHE A 238 -19.36 -17.90 -7.58
N PHE A 239 -19.35 -18.33 -6.33
CA PHE A 239 -18.38 -19.28 -5.79
C PHE A 239 -18.94 -20.71 -5.65
N GLU A 240 -20.22 -20.92 -5.95
CA GLU A 240 -20.86 -22.22 -5.79
C GLU A 240 -20.60 -23.12 -7.00
N THR A 241 -20.55 -24.43 -6.74
CA THR A 241 -20.56 -25.47 -7.75
C THR A 241 -21.69 -26.45 -7.43
N LYS A 242 -21.97 -27.40 -8.33
CA LYS A 242 -22.98 -28.44 -8.04
C LYS A 242 -22.70 -29.17 -6.72
N GLN A 243 -21.41 -29.34 -6.41
CA GLN A 243 -20.90 -30.11 -5.28
C GLN A 243 -20.46 -29.26 -4.09
N PHE A 244 -20.62 -27.93 -4.18
CA PHE A 244 -20.25 -26.99 -3.13
C PHE A 244 -21.22 -25.80 -3.12
N ILE A 245 -22.18 -25.85 -2.20
CA ILE A 245 -23.23 -24.84 -2.05
C ILE A 245 -23.15 -24.26 -0.64
N PHE A 246 -23.25 -22.94 -0.51
CA PHE A 246 -23.23 -22.27 0.78
C PHE A 246 -24.62 -22.28 1.43
N PRO A 247 -24.71 -22.49 2.75
CA PRO A 247 -25.97 -22.36 3.48
C PRO A 247 -26.66 -21.02 3.22
N ALA A 248 -28.00 -20.99 3.23
CA ALA A 248 -28.77 -19.74 3.13
C ALA A 248 -28.38 -18.73 4.23
N ALA A 249 -27.96 -19.21 5.40
CA ALA A 249 -27.49 -18.40 6.51
C ALA A 249 -26.19 -17.61 6.24
N TYR A 250 -25.47 -17.89 5.15
CA TYR A 250 -24.26 -17.16 4.75
C TYR A 250 -24.57 -15.91 3.91
N SER A 251 -25.85 -15.60 3.77
CA SER A 251 -26.34 -14.35 3.21
C SER A 251 -27.03 -13.55 4.33
N PRO A 252 -26.83 -12.22 4.39
CA PRO A 252 -27.57 -11.40 5.34
C PRO A 252 -29.06 -11.41 5.00
N SER A 253 -29.92 -11.22 6.01
CA SER A 253 -31.38 -11.16 5.81
C SER A 253 -31.81 -9.93 5.01
N GLU A 254 -31.11 -8.81 5.19
CA GLU A 254 -31.28 -7.57 4.44
C GLU A 254 -29.91 -6.90 4.23
N PRO A 255 -29.64 -6.28 3.06
CA PRO A 255 -28.42 -5.52 2.85
C PRO A 255 -28.40 -4.29 3.77
N LYS A 256 -27.24 -3.96 4.34
CA LYS A 256 -27.11 -2.78 5.20
C LYS A 256 -27.15 -1.51 4.32
N PRO A 257 -28.16 -0.64 4.48
CA PRO A 257 -28.32 0.52 3.62
C PRO A 257 -27.18 1.51 3.79
N ILE A 258 -26.87 2.25 2.72
CA ILE A 258 -25.92 3.36 2.73
C ILE A 258 -26.58 4.52 3.50
N ILE A 259 -25.92 4.99 4.56
CA ILE A 259 -26.40 6.13 5.36
C ILE A 259 -25.64 7.39 4.94
N ILE A 260 -26.37 8.44 4.59
CA ILE A 260 -25.78 9.68 4.04
C ILE A 260 -26.01 10.83 5.01
N ILE A 261 -24.93 11.55 5.32
CA ILE A 261 -24.97 12.77 6.11
C ILE A 261 -24.08 13.82 5.42
N GLU A 262 -24.71 14.72 4.66
CA GLU A 262 -23.99 15.84 4.02
C GLU A 262 -23.73 17.01 4.97
N ASP A 263 -24.63 17.21 5.94
CA ASP A 263 -24.63 18.35 6.86
C ASP A 263 -24.31 17.87 8.27
N TYR A 264 -23.04 17.53 8.48
CA TYR A 264 -22.49 17.19 9.78
C TYR A 264 -21.72 18.38 10.37
N ASP A 265 -21.51 18.35 11.69
CA ASP A 265 -20.66 19.33 12.38
C ASP A 265 -19.20 19.14 11.95
N ASP A 266 -18.69 20.11 11.22
CA ASP A 266 -17.34 20.17 10.67
C ASP A 266 -16.46 21.18 11.43
N SER A 267 -16.87 21.65 12.61
CA SER A 267 -16.10 22.63 13.40
C SER A 267 -14.69 22.15 13.80
N GLU A 268 -14.48 20.84 13.81
CA GLU A 268 -13.20 20.18 14.05
C GLU A 268 -12.60 19.51 12.79
N SER A 269 -12.96 20.01 11.60
CA SER A 269 -12.51 19.49 10.30
C SER A 269 -11.72 20.53 9.50
N THR A 270 -10.70 20.09 8.77
CA THR A 270 -9.94 20.93 7.82
C THR A 270 -10.72 21.25 6.54
N HIS A 271 -11.64 20.36 6.15
CA HIS A 271 -12.51 20.55 4.99
C HIS A 271 -13.94 20.90 5.45
N PRO A 272 -14.60 21.89 4.81
CA PRO A 272 -16.01 22.14 5.05
C PRO A 272 -16.85 20.93 4.65
N ASN A 273 -17.99 20.73 5.32
CA ASN A 273 -18.92 19.68 4.94
C ASN A 273 -19.44 19.87 3.50
N ILE A 274 -19.92 18.77 2.90
CA ILE A 274 -20.30 18.74 1.48
C ILE A 274 -21.40 19.76 1.17
N LYS A 275 -22.36 19.95 2.09
CA LYS A 275 -23.43 20.95 1.92
C LYS A 275 -22.87 22.37 1.77
N LYS A 276 -21.95 22.79 2.64
CA LYS A 276 -21.31 24.12 2.57
C LYS A 276 -20.53 24.30 1.27
N ARG A 277 -19.77 23.28 0.83
CA ARG A 277 -19.03 23.34 -0.44
C ARG A 277 -19.97 23.46 -1.64
N ARG A 278 -21.08 22.73 -1.66
CA ARG A 278 -22.14 22.87 -2.68
C ARG A 278 -22.72 24.27 -2.72
N GLU A 279 -22.95 24.90 -1.56
CA GLU A 279 -23.44 26.28 -1.48
C GLU A 279 -22.44 27.28 -2.10
N VAL A 280 -21.16 27.17 -1.76
CA VAL A 280 -20.08 27.99 -2.36
C VAL A 280 -20.07 27.86 -3.88
N ILE A 281 -20.07 26.62 -4.39
CA ILE A 281 -20.04 26.35 -5.83
C ILE A 281 -21.30 26.86 -6.54
N ASN A 282 -22.49 26.61 -5.99
CA ASN A 282 -23.73 27.09 -6.59
C ASN A 282 -23.78 28.62 -6.66
N ASN A 283 -23.31 29.31 -5.61
CA ASN A 283 -23.21 30.77 -5.61
C ASN A 283 -22.25 31.27 -6.69
N THR A 284 -21.10 30.62 -6.85
CA THR A 284 -20.12 30.97 -7.89
C THR A 284 -20.65 30.70 -9.30
N ILE A 285 -21.30 29.57 -9.54
CA ILE A 285 -21.98 29.25 -10.81
C ILE A 285 -23.03 30.31 -11.17
N ASN A 286 -23.84 30.73 -10.19
CA ASN A 286 -24.86 31.76 -10.40
C ASN A 286 -24.25 33.11 -10.81
N LYS A 287 -23.09 33.48 -10.22
CA LYS A 287 -22.36 34.70 -10.61
C LYS A 287 -21.79 34.62 -12.02
N LEU A 288 -21.23 33.47 -12.40
CA LEU A 288 -20.62 33.24 -13.71
C LEU A 288 -21.65 33.09 -14.83
N LYS A 289 -22.93 32.91 -14.48
CA LYS A 289 -24.06 32.50 -15.34
C LYS A 289 -23.84 31.07 -15.86
N ASN A 290 -24.86 30.24 -15.72
CA ASN A 290 -24.75 28.82 -16.07
C ASN A 290 -24.32 28.66 -17.54
N LYS A 291 -23.25 27.89 -17.78
CA LYS A 291 -22.73 27.59 -19.12
C LYS A 291 -23.17 26.17 -19.51
N GLU A 292 -23.92 26.05 -20.60
CA GLU A 292 -24.11 24.77 -21.28
C GLU A 292 -22.77 24.40 -21.94
N GLY A 293 -22.05 23.47 -21.31
CA GLY A 293 -20.76 22.96 -21.78
C GLY A 293 -20.82 21.48 -22.10
N VAL A 294 -19.66 20.89 -22.38
CA VAL A 294 -19.48 19.46 -22.64
C VAL A 294 -18.82 18.77 -21.46
N SER A 295 -19.12 17.50 -21.22
CA SER A 295 -18.44 16.72 -20.17
C SER A 295 -17.04 16.22 -20.61
N TYR A 296 -16.72 16.35 -21.90
CA TYR A 296 -15.50 15.87 -22.56
C TYR A 296 -15.03 16.91 -23.58
N SER A 297 -13.84 17.47 -23.39
CA SER A 297 -13.30 18.59 -24.19
C SER A 297 -11.86 18.34 -24.65
N ALA A 298 -11.03 17.72 -23.82
CA ALA A 298 -9.66 17.32 -24.15
C ALA A 298 -9.64 16.00 -24.94
N PHE A 299 -10.43 15.01 -24.49
CA PHE A 299 -10.51 13.69 -25.09
C PHE A 299 -11.95 13.25 -25.36
N SER A 300 -12.12 12.09 -26.01
CA SER A 300 -13.44 11.49 -26.24
C SER A 300 -13.94 10.74 -25.00
N SER A 301 -15.27 10.61 -24.87
CA SER A 301 -15.88 9.79 -23.81
C SER A 301 -15.42 8.33 -23.83
N ASN A 302 -15.19 7.75 -25.01
CA ASN A 302 -14.67 6.39 -25.15
C ASN A 302 -13.24 6.27 -24.59
N TYR A 303 -12.39 7.26 -24.84
CA TYR A 303 -11.04 7.27 -24.29
C TYR A 303 -11.06 7.44 -22.76
N PHE A 304 -11.89 8.35 -22.24
CA PHE A 304 -12.09 8.48 -20.79
C PHE A 304 -12.57 7.18 -20.14
N ASN A 305 -13.58 6.53 -20.71
CA ASN A 305 -14.09 5.27 -20.19
C ASN A 305 -13.01 4.19 -20.17
N HIS A 306 -12.18 4.12 -21.21
CA HIS A 306 -11.06 3.19 -21.26
C HIS A 306 -9.99 3.49 -20.20
N ILE A 307 -9.60 4.76 -20.03
CA ILE A 307 -8.70 5.22 -18.97
C ILE A 307 -9.26 4.90 -17.58
N ARG A 308 -10.56 5.12 -17.36
CA ARG A 308 -11.21 4.76 -16.10
C ARG A 308 -11.18 3.25 -15.86
N GLN A 309 -11.40 2.42 -16.88
CA GLN A 309 -11.27 0.96 -16.74
C GLN A 309 -9.83 0.55 -16.43
N ILE A 310 -8.81 1.15 -17.05
CA ILE A 310 -7.40 0.94 -16.68
C ILE A 310 -7.17 1.24 -15.19
N ALA A 311 -7.69 2.38 -14.70
CA ALA A 311 -7.59 2.73 -13.29
C ALA A 311 -8.29 1.72 -12.37
N ARG A 312 -9.44 1.17 -12.78
CA ARG A 312 -10.18 0.15 -12.01
C ARG A 312 -9.47 -1.20 -11.98
N PHE A 313 -8.79 -1.59 -13.06
CA PHE A 313 -7.94 -2.79 -13.09
C PHE A 313 -6.69 -2.61 -12.22
N GLU A 314 -6.08 -1.43 -12.24
CA GLU A 314 -4.96 -1.09 -11.37
C GLU A 314 -5.38 -1.08 -9.88
N LEU A 315 -6.59 -0.58 -9.59
CA LEU A 315 -7.14 -0.54 -8.24
C LEU A 315 -7.21 -1.93 -7.59
N CYS A 316 -7.49 -2.98 -8.37
CA CYS A 316 -7.45 -4.36 -7.89
C CYS A 316 -6.06 -4.78 -7.39
N ASP A 317 -4.98 -4.42 -8.09
CA ASP A 317 -3.59 -4.72 -7.67
C ASP A 317 -3.24 -3.97 -6.38
N ILE A 318 -3.66 -2.70 -6.30
CA ILE A 318 -3.46 -1.85 -5.12
C ILE A 318 -4.13 -2.46 -3.88
N TYR A 319 -5.38 -2.91 -3.99
CA TYR A 319 -6.07 -3.58 -2.87
C TYR A 319 -5.36 -4.87 -2.43
N LEU A 320 -4.84 -5.67 -3.36
CA LEU A 320 -4.08 -6.87 -3.01
C LEU A 320 -2.80 -6.54 -2.24
N THR A 321 -2.04 -5.54 -2.69
CA THR A 321 -0.82 -5.08 -2.01
C THR A 321 -1.10 -4.49 -0.62
N ASN A 322 -2.21 -3.78 -0.46
CA ASN A 322 -2.63 -3.25 0.84
C ASN A 322 -3.19 -4.34 1.77
N ARG A 323 -3.42 -5.56 1.25
CA ARG A 323 -4.08 -6.70 1.91
C ARG A 323 -5.58 -6.50 2.15
N ASP A 324 -6.19 -5.59 1.41
CA ASP A 324 -7.63 -5.36 1.36
C ASP A 324 -8.29 -6.42 0.44
N TYR A 325 -8.15 -7.70 0.80
CA TYR A 325 -8.49 -8.81 -0.09
C TYR A 325 -9.98 -8.85 -0.47
N GLU A 326 -10.88 -8.49 0.44
CA GLU A 326 -12.31 -8.41 0.16
C GLU A 326 -12.65 -7.28 -0.80
N ASP A 327 -11.97 -6.15 -0.71
CA ASP A 327 -12.12 -5.04 -1.66
C ASP A 327 -11.59 -5.41 -3.05
N ALA A 328 -10.46 -6.13 -3.11
CA ALA A 328 -9.93 -6.67 -4.36
C ALA A 328 -10.92 -7.64 -5.03
N ILE A 329 -11.44 -8.61 -4.26
CA ILE A 329 -12.42 -9.60 -4.75
C ILE A 329 -13.70 -8.91 -5.23
N TYR A 330 -14.28 -8.04 -4.41
CA TYR A 330 -15.53 -7.36 -4.74
C TYR A 330 -15.35 -6.48 -5.99
N THR A 331 -14.27 -5.71 -6.06
CA THR A 331 -13.98 -4.82 -7.20
C THR A 331 -13.84 -5.63 -8.49
N ALA A 332 -13.08 -6.73 -8.47
CA ALA A 332 -12.92 -7.60 -9.63
C ALA A 332 -14.26 -8.26 -10.04
N TYR A 333 -15.04 -8.75 -9.08
CA TYR A 333 -16.39 -9.26 -9.32
C TYR A 333 -17.28 -8.21 -9.99
N ALA A 334 -17.36 -7.00 -9.43
CA ALA A 334 -18.23 -5.95 -9.92
C ALA A 334 -17.88 -5.52 -11.35
N ILE A 335 -16.59 -5.43 -11.69
CA ILE A 335 -16.15 -5.14 -13.06
C ILE A 335 -16.62 -6.22 -14.03
N MET A 336 -16.42 -7.50 -13.69
CA MET A 336 -16.84 -8.63 -14.56
C MET A 336 -18.36 -8.69 -14.73
N GLN A 337 -19.13 -8.41 -13.68
CA GLN A 337 -20.60 -8.39 -13.75
C GLN A 337 -21.09 -7.25 -14.63
N LYS A 338 -20.53 -6.04 -14.45
CA LYS A 338 -20.94 -4.85 -15.19
C LYS A 338 -20.74 -5.00 -16.69
N ASP A 339 -19.57 -5.49 -17.09
CA ASP A 339 -19.19 -5.59 -18.49
C ASP A 339 -19.57 -6.97 -19.10
N SER A 340 -20.14 -7.87 -18.29
CA SER A 340 -20.59 -9.20 -18.68
C SER A 340 -19.52 -10.05 -19.39
N PHE A 341 -18.26 -9.99 -18.94
CA PHE A 341 -17.18 -10.79 -19.52
C PHE A 341 -16.21 -11.35 -18.46
N SER A 342 -15.64 -12.51 -18.75
CA SER A 342 -14.57 -13.11 -17.95
C SER A 342 -13.21 -12.52 -18.36
N ASN A 343 -12.36 -12.22 -17.40
CA ASN A 343 -11.02 -11.70 -17.64
C ASN A 343 -10.00 -12.45 -16.78
N GLU A 344 -8.95 -13.00 -17.41
CA GLU A 344 -7.92 -13.79 -16.73
C GLU A 344 -7.26 -13.03 -15.58
N TYR A 345 -6.99 -11.74 -15.76
CA TYR A 345 -6.37 -10.90 -14.73
C TYR A 345 -7.31 -10.70 -13.54
N LEU A 346 -8.60 -10.38 -13.77
CA LEU A 346 -9.58 -10.22 -12.68
C LEU A 346 -9.85 -11.53 -11.93
N GLU A 347 -9.91 -12.67 -12.63
CA GLU A 347 -10.00 -13.99 -12.00
C GLU A 347 -8.72 -14.32 -11.19
N THR A 348 -7.54 -13.90 -11.68
CA THR A 348 -6.29 -14.00 -10.93
C THR A 348 -6.33 -13.15 -9.65
N VAL A 349 -6.89 -11.94 -9.71
CA VAL A 349 -7.08 -11.07 -8.54
C VAL A 349 -7.94 -11.76 -7.48
N ILE A 350 -9.08 -12.33 -7.88
CA ILE A 350 -9.96 -13.06 -6.96
C ILE A 350 -9.22 -14.25 -6.33
N GLY A 351 -8.46 -15.01 -7.13
CA GLY A 351 -7.64 -16.11 -6.64
C GLY A 351 -6.61 -15.66 -5.59
N LYS A 352 -5.90 -14.55 -5.83
CA LYS A 352 -4.96 -13.96 -4.87
C LYS A 352 -5.65 -13.47 -3.60
N GLY A 353 -6.82 -12.86 -3.72
CA GLY A 353 -7.63 -12.45 -2.57
C GLY A 353 -8.07 -13.63 -1.71
N LEU A 354 -8.60 -14.70 -2.32
CA LEU A 354 -8.99 -15.92 -1.63
C LEU A 354 -7.81 -16.60 -0.94
N TYR A 355 -6.65 -16.66 -1.63
CA TYR A 355 -5.40 -17.14 -1.05
C TYR A 355 -5.02 -16.33 0.20
N GLY A 356 -5.01 -15.01 0.10
CA GLY A 356 -4.68 -14.10 1.21
C GLY A 356 -5.58 -14.31 2.43
N LEU A 357 -6.90 -14.27 2.23
CA LEU A 357 -7.90 -14.52 3.28
C LEU A 357 -7.70 -15.91 3.92
N CYS A 358 -7.47 -16.94 3.10
CA CYS A 358 -7.25 -18.30 3.55
C CYS A 358 -6.01 -18.41 4.45
N LYS A 359 -4.86 -17.85 4.03
CA LYS A 359 -3.61 -17.87 4.80
C LYS A 359 -3.79 -17.20 6.15
N TYR A 360 -4.34 -15.98 6.19
CA TYR A 360 -4.53 -15.25 7.43
C TYR A 360 -5.51 -15.96 8.38
N LYS A 361 -6.59 -16.56 7.84
CA LYS A 361 -7.51 -17.38 8.64
C LYS A 361 -6.87 -18.66 9.16
N ASN A 362 -6.00 -19.29 8.37
CA ASN A 362 -5.29 -20.49 8.77
C ASN A 362 -4.30 -20.26 9.92
N HIS A 363 -3.66 -19.09 9.97
CA HIS A 363 -2.62 -18.76 10.94
C HIS A 363 -3.13 -17.96 12.15
N GLY A 364 -4.44 -17.72 12.26
CA GLY A 364 -5.04 -17.05 13.42
C GLY A 364 -5.02 -15.52 13.39
N ASN A 365 -4.61 -14.92 12.27
CA ASN A 365 -4.48 -13.46 12.10
C ASN A 365 -5.59 -12.89 11.21
N TYR A 366 -6.75 -13.55 11.10
CA TYR A 366 -7.82 -13.16 10.18
C TYR A 366 -8.31 -11.73 10.39
N GLY A 367 -8.31 -11.25 11.64
CA GLY A 367 -8.75 -9.89 11.98
C GLY A 367 -7.87 -8.77 11.42
N ASP A 368 -6.66 -9.08 10.93
CA ASP A 368 -5.76 -8.11 10.31
C ASP A 368 -6.16 -7.77 8.88
N VAL A 369 -6.94 -8.64 8.23
CA VAL A 369 -7.32 -8.52 6.81
C VAL A 369 -8.82 -8.62 6.55
N HIS A 370 -9.59 -9.20 7.48
CA HIS A 370 -11.04 -9.33 7.37
C HIS A 370 -11.75 -8.02 7.74
N LEU A 371 -12.53 -7.49 6.80
CA LEU A 371 -13.37 -6.32 7.03
C LEU A 371 -14.40 -6.57 8.14
N LYS A 372 -14.53 -5.61 9.06
CA LYS A 372 -15.53 -5.69 10.13
C LYS A 372 -16.93 -5.52 9.54
N VAL A 373 -17.73 -6.60 9.53
CA VAL A 373 -19.12 -6.62 9.03
C VAL A 373 -19.93 -5.38 9.45
N LYS A 374 -19.87 -4.97 10.72
CA LYS A 374 -20.60 -3.79 11.24
C LYS A 374 -20.25 -2.46 10.56
N LYS A 375 -19.03 -2.33 10.03
CA LYS A 375 -18.51 -1.15 9.33
C LYS A 375 -18.74 -1.18 7.82
N THR A 376 -19.28 -2.26 7.28
CA THR A 376 -19.57 -2.39 5.85
C THR A 376 -21.01 -1.98 5.57
N GLU A 377 -21.26 -1.45 4.37
CA GLU A 377 -22.54 -0.93 3.88
C GLU A 377 -22.63 -1.24 2.38
N GLY A 378 -23.84 -1.11 1.81
CA GLY A 378 -24.07 -1.32 0.39
C GLY A 378 -23.87 -2.77 -0.05
N SER A 379 -23.70 -2.97 -1.35
CA SER A 379 -23.67 -4.29 -1.98
C SER A 379 -22.47 -5.15 -1.57
N LYS A 380 -21.32 -4.53 -1.22
CA LYS A 380 -20.13 -5.25 -0.71
C LYS A 380 -20.38 -5.95 0.63
N HIS A 381 -21.37 -5.50 1.41
CA HIS A 381 -21.73 -6.10 2.68
C HIS A 381 -21.98 -7.61 2.57
N ASN A 382 -22.61 -8.07 1.50
CA ASN A 382 -22.94 -9.48 1.30
C ASN A 382 -21.70 -10.37 1.18
N LEU A 383 -20.66 -9.90 0.47
CA LEU A 383 -19.39 -10.61 0.35
C LEU A 383 -18.68 -10.72 1.72
N VAL A 384 -18.62 -9.60 2.44
CA VAL A 384 -17.95 -9.56 3.76
C VAL A 384 -18.71 -10.43 4.76
N PHE A 385 -20.04 -10.46 4.69
CA PHE A 385 -20.87 -11.33 5.50
C PHE A 385 -20.59 -12.82 5.21
N LEU A 386 -20.50 -13.22 3.93
CA LEU A 386 -20.11 -14.58 3.54
C LEU A 386 -18.76 -14.98 4.17
N PHE A 387 -17.75 -14.11 4.06
CA PHE A 387 -16.42 -14.38 4.60
C PHE A 387 -16.32 -14.31 6.14
N ASN A 388 -17.29 -13.66 6.79
CA ASN A 388 -17.46 -13.72 8.24
C ASN A 388 -17.98 -15.10 8.68
N GLU A 389 -18.98 -15.64 7.98
CA GLU A 389 -19.64 -16.91 8.34
C GLU A 389 -18.83 -18.15 7.94
N ILE A 390 -18.09 -18.09 6.84
CA ILE A 390 -17.33 -19.24 6.33
C ILE A 390 -16.30 -19.73 7.35
N SER A 391 -16.20 -21.04 7.60
CA SER A 391 -15.19 -21.59 8.49
C SER A 391 -13.79 -21.60 7.86
N LYS A 392 -12.76 -21.81 8.68
CA LYS A 392 -11.37 -21.96 8.22
C LYS A 392 -11.20 -23.07 7.18
N LYS A 393 -11.86 -24.22 7.39
CA LYS A 393 -11.79 -25.38 6.48
C LYS A 393 -12.49 -25.09 5.16
N GLU A 394 -13.67 -24.49 5.22
CA GLU A 394 -14.46 -24.15 4.02
C GLU A 394 -13.75 -23.09 3.17
N LEU A 395 -13.15 -22.07 3.78
CA LEU A 395 -12.38 -21.07 3.04
C LEU A 395 -11.15 -21.68 2.37
N ASN A 396 -10.47 -22.62 3.02
CA ASN A 396 -9.35 -23.33 2.42
C ASN A 396 -9.80 -24.20 1.22
N VAL A 397 -10.90 -24.94 1.36
CA VAL A 397 -11.49 -25.72 0.27
C VAL A 397 -11.94 -24.83 -0.89
N LEU A 398 -12.61 -23.71 -0.60
CA LEU A 398 -13.01 -22.71 -1.61
C LEU A 398 -11.79 -22.17 -2.36
N ALA A 399 -10.78 -21.67 -1.63
CA ALA A 399 -9.58 -21.11 -2.23
C ALA A 399 -8.85 -22.16 -3.09
N LEU A 400 -8.71 -23.39 -2.59
CA LEU A 400 -8.05 -24.47 -3.34
C LEU A 400 -8.82 -24.84 -4.61
N SER A 401 -10.13 -25.03 -4.50
CA SER A 401 -10.98 -25.35 -5.64
C SER A 401 -10.91 -24.27 -6.71
N TYR A 402 -11.02 -22.99 -6.29
CA TYR A 402 -10.91 -21.86 -7.20
C TYR A 402 -9.55 -21.82 -7.89
N LEU A 403 -8.45 -21.83 -7.13
CA LEU A 403 -7.10 -21.72 -7.67
C LEU A 403 -6.72 -22.90 -8.57
N TRP A 404 -7.10 -24.13 -8.21
CA TRP A 404 -6.78 -25.31 -9.01
C TRP A 404 -7.57 -25.35 -10.31
N ASN A 405 -8.86 -25.03 -10.29
CA ASN A 405 -9.65 -24.93 -11.51
C ASN A 405 -9.11 -23.85 -12.46
N HIS A 406 -8.67 -22.71 -11.93
CA HIS A 406 -8.08 -21.65 -12.73
C HIS A 406 -6.66 -21.98 -13.24
N LYS A 407 -5.87 -22.74 -12.47
CA LYS A 407 -4.60 -23.35 -12.94
C LYS A 407 -4.83 -24.23 -14.18
N LEU A 408 -5.91 -25.02 -14.19
CA LEU A 408 -6.27 -25.86 -15.34
C LEU A 408 -6.82 -25.02 -16.52
N LYS A 409 -7.61 -23.98 -16.23
CA LYS A 409 -8.18 -23.05 -17.23
C LYS A 409 -7.09 -22.21 -17.92
N TYR A 410 -6.08 -21.76 -17.17
CA TYR A 410 -5.00 -20.89 -17.64
C TYR A 410 -3.61 -21.50 -17.35
N PRO A 411 -3.18 -22.52 -18.10
CA PRO A 411 -1.93 -23.23 -17.83
C PRO A 411 -0.67 -22.36 -18.01
N ASN A 412 -0.78 -21.26 -18.76
CA ASN A 412 0.32 -20.29 -18.96
C ASN A 412 0.37 -19.22 -17.86
N ASN A 413 -0.66 -19.11 -17.03
CA ASN A 413 -0.69 -18.17 -15.92
C ASN A 413 0.15 -18.72 -14.77
N ILE A 414 1.24 -18.02 -14.49
CA ILE A 414 2.24 -18.45 -13.52
C ILE A 414 1.84 -18.20 -12.07
N ASP A 415 0.75 -17.46 -11.81
CA ASP A 415 0.30 -17.14 -10.45
C ASP A 415 -0.44 -18.32 -9.80
N PHE A 416 -1.32 -19.01 -10.54
CA PHE A 416 -2.22 -20.01 -9.91
C PHE A 416 -1.49 -21.21 -9.33
N SER A 417 -0.45 -21.71 -10.00
CA SER A 417 0.26 -22.93 -9.58
C SER A 417 0.86 -22.86 -8.17
N PRO A 418 1.74 -21.89 -7.85
CA PRO A 418 2.33 -21.83 -6.51
C PRO A 418 1.30 -21.50 -5.42
N LEU A 419 0.27 -20.72 -5.73
CA LEU A 419 -0.80 -20.41 -4.78
C LEU A 419 -1.61 -21.67 -4.46
N ALA A 420 -2.03 -22.44 -5.47
CA ALA A 420 -2.80 -23.66 -5.29
C ALA A 420 -2.02 -24.71 -4.49
N ASP A 421 -0.73 -24.88 -4.80
CA ASP A 421 0.16 -25.82 -4.10
C ASP A 421 0.32 -25.44 -2.60
N ASN A 422 0.39 -24.14 -2.29
CA ASN A 422 0.49 -23.65 -0.91
C ASN A 422 -0.83 -23.77 -0.12
N VAL A 423 -1.98 -23.51 -0.77
CA VAL A 423 -3.29 -23.75 -0.12
C VAL A 423 -3.51 -25.24 0.14
N LEU A 424 -3.10 -26.12 -0.79
CA LEU A 424 -3.14 -27.56 -0.59
C LEU A 424 -2.24 -28.01 0.57
N TYR A 425 -1.07 -27.40 0.73
CA TYR A 425 -0.22 -27.62 1.90
C TYR A 425 -0.96 -27.24 3.19
N ASP A 426 -1.56 -26.04 3.26
CA ASP A 426 -2.35 -25.62 4.43
C ASP A 426 -3.57 -26.54 4.67
N LEU A 427 -4.19 -27.06 3.60
CA LEU A 427 -5.31 -28.01 3.72
C LEU A 427 -4.90 -29.25 4.52
N VAL A 428 -3.72 -29.80 4.19
CA VAL A 428 -3.17 -31.01 4.82
C VAL A 428 -2.58 -30.70 6.20
N PHE A 429 -1.60 -29.80 6.28
CA PHE A 429 -0.78 -29.63 7.48
C PHE A 429 -1.46 -28.77 8.54
N VAL A 430 -2.27 -27.79 8.12
CA VAL A 430 -2.93 -26.85 9.04
C VAL A 430 -4.38 -27.29 9.33
N ASN A 431 -5.14 -27.67 8.31
CA ASN A 431 -6.55 -28.04 8.45
C ASN A 431 -6.78 -29.54 8.66
N LYS A 432 -5.75 -30.37 8.46
CA LYS A 432 -5.79 -31.84 8.68
C LYS A 432 -6.85 -32.52 7.82
N LEU A 433 -7.11 -31.97 6.63
CA LEU A 433 -7.99 -32.56 5.64
C LEU A 433 -7.13 -33.32 4.63
N LEU A 434 -7.33 -34.63 4.59
CA LEU A 434 -6.57 -35.57 3.76
C LEU A 434 -7.41 -35.97 2.54
N PRO A 435 -6.84 -36.65 1.53
CA PRO A 435 -7.61 -37.15 0.38
C PRO A 435 -8.87 -37.92 0.79
N ASP A 436 -8.76 -38.75 1.84
CA ASP A 436 -9.86 -39.57 2.37
C ASP A 436 -10.96 -38.76 3.08
N SER A 437 -10.75 -37.45 3.28
CA SER A 437 -11.77 -36.53 3.79
C SER A 437 -12.77 -36.09 2.72
N PHE A 438 -12.50 -36.41 1.45
CA PHE A 438 -13.29 -35.98 0.30
C PHE A 438 -13.82 -37.16 -0.50
N ASN A 439 -15.00 -36.98 -1.10
CA ASN A 439 -15.69 -38.02 -1.86
C ASN A 439 -15.65 -37.71 -3.37
N ILE A 440 -15.39 -38.74 -4.19
CA ILE A 440 -15.28 -38.62 -5.66
C ILE A 440 -16.65 -38.79 -6.37
N GLN A 441 -17.62 -39.44 -5.71
CA GLN A 441 -18.97 -39.67 -6.24
C GLN A 441 -20.00 -38.80 -5.51
N GLU A 442 -20.80 -38.05 -6.26
CA GLU A 442 -22.07 -37.53 -5.75
C GLU A 442 -23.20 -38.52 -6.02
N THR A 443 -23.94 -38.84 -4.97
CA THR A 443 -25.40 -38.87 -5.09
C THR A 443 -25.93 -37.84 -4.11
N ILE A 444 -25.94 -36.57 -4.49
CA ILE A 444 -27.00 -35.69 -4.00
C ILE A 444 -28.21 -36.05 -4.87
N SER A 445 -28.99 -37.04 -4.42
CA SER A 445 -30.37 -37.14 -4.89
C SER A 445 -31.05 -35.81 -4.61
N GLU A 446 -31.86 -35.29 -5.54
CA GLU A 446 -32.74 -34.11 -5.40
C GLU A 446 -33.77 -34.20 -4.24
N SER A 447 -33.51 -34.99 -3.22
CA SER A 447 -34.38 -35.26 -2.10
C SER A 447 -33.77 -34.72 -0.82
N GLU A 448 -34.42 -33.71 -0.25
CA GLU A 448 -34.25 -33.14 1.08
C GLU A 448 -33.42 -31.86 1.24
N VAL A 449 -33.66 -30.85 0.40
CA VAL A 449 -33.95 -29.53 0.97
C VAL A 449 -35.44 -29.48 1.26
N ILE A 450 -35.87 -30.13 2.35
CA ILE A 450 -37.20 -29.86 2.90
C ILE A 450 -37.08 -28.53 3.64
N THR A 451 -37.50 -27.43 3.00
CA THR A 451 -37.97 -26.26 3.74
C THR A 451 -39.25 -26.67 4.47
N ASP A 452 -39.08 -27.35 5.61
CA ASP A 452 -40.18 -27.81 6.46
C ASP A 452 -40.68 -26.59 7.25
N THR A 453 -41.25 -25.61 6.54
CA THR A 453 -41.93 -24.45 7.11
C THR A 453 -43.42 -24.63 6.91
N LEU A 454 -44.07 -25.21 7.90
CA LEU A 454 -45.53 -25.19 8.00
C LEU A 454 -45.98 -23.73 8.16
N THR A 455 -47.03 -23.34 7.43
CA THR A 455 -47.67 -22.01 7.59
C THR A 455 -48.30 -21.87 8.98
N GLU A 456 -48.52 -20.65 9.47
CA GLU A 456 -49.16 -20.44 10.79
C GLU A 456 -50.53 -21.14 10.92
N ALA A 457 -51.27 -21.22 9.81
CA ALA A 457 -52.54 -21.93 9.72
C ALA A 457 -52.41 -23.47 9.81
N GLN A 458 -51.24 -24.03 9.48
CA GLN A 458 -50.94 -25.45 9.63
C GLN A 458 -50.34 -25.75 11.00
N ILE A 459 -49.52 -24.84 11.54
CA ILE A 459 -48.98 -24.94 12.91
C ILE A 459 -50.11 -24.92 13.94
N SER A 460 -51.17 -24.13 13.72
CA SER A 460 -52.30 -24.06 14.66
C SER A 460 -53.03 -25.41 14.81
N LYS A 461 -53.08 -26.21 13.73
CA LYS A 461 -53.74 -27.53 13.66
C LYS A 461 -52.94 -28.69 14.25
N LEU A 462 -51.65 -28.51 14.51
CA LEU A 462 -50.81 -29.53 15.14
C LEU A 462 -51.15 -29.72 16.61
N ASP A 463 -51.07 -30.97 17.08
CA ASP A 463 -51.20 -31.27 18.51
C ASP A 463 -49.99 -30.75 19.32
N LYS A 464 -50.09 -30.77 20.65
CA LYS A 464 -49.02 -30.30 21.55
C LYS A 464 -47.67 -31.00 21.29
N TYR A 465 -47.70 -32.31 21.09
CA TYR A 465 -46.51 -33.14 20.92
C TYR A 465 -45.92 -33.01 19.51
N GLU A 466 -46.75 -32.82 18.49
CA GLU A 466 -46.35 -32.49 17.13
C GLU A 466 -45.72 -31.10 17.05
N LYS A 467 -46.27 -30.10 17.75
CA LYS A 467 -45.65 -28.77 17.90
C LYS A 467 -44.28 -28.85 18.57
N ILE A 468 -44.13 -29.70 19.59
CA ILE A 468 -42.84 -29.92 20.26
C ILE A 468 -41.86 -30.63 19.32
N LYS A 469 -42.28 -31.67 18.60
CA LYS A 469 -41.44 -32.37 17.61
C LYS A 469 -41.01 -31.43 16.47
N TYR A 470 -41.93 -30.61 15.94
CA TYR A 470 -41.64 -29.61 14.92
C TYR A 470 -40.65 -28.55 15.42
N LYS A 471 -40.82 -28.02 16.64
CA LYS A 471 -39.85 -27.10 17.25
C LYS A 471 -38.48 -27.74 17.46
N ARG A 472 -38.43 -29.03 17.87
CA ARG A 472 -37.18 -29.79 18.04
C ARG A 472 -36.50 -30.08 16.69
N LYS A 473 -37.28 -30.44 15.66
CA LYS A 473 -36.80 -30.68 14.29
C LYS A 473 -36.26 -29.38 13.68
N LYS A 474 -36.96 -28.25 13.84
CA LYS A 474 -36.49 -26.91 13.45
C LYS A 474 -35.22 -26.49 14.19
N GLN A 475 -35.08 -26.81 15.48
CA GLN A 475 -33.83 -26.62 16.23
C GLN A 475 -32.68 -27.50 15.71
N ILE A 476 -32.96 -28.72 15.24
CA ILE A 476 -31.97 -29.64 14.69
C ILE A 476 -31.56 -29.22 13.26
N THR A 477 -32.48 -28.74 12.42
CA THR A 477 -32.16 -28.25 11.06
C THR A 477 -31.38 -26.94 11.07
N VAL A 478 -31.58 -26.09 12.09
CA VAL A 478 -30.74 -24.90 12.32
C VAL A 478 -29.30 -25.28 12.73
N ASN A 479 -29.06 -26.52 13.20
CA ASN A 479 -27.75 -26.99 13.63
C ASN A 479 -26.88 -27.61 12.54
N THR A 480 -27.35 -27.79 11.30
CA THR A 480 -26.45 -28.05 10.15
C THR A 480 -25.99 -26.71 9.58
N SER A 481 -25.12 -26.05 10.33
CA SER A 481 -24.62 -24.69 10.11
C SER A 481 -23.32 -24.63 9.27
N SER A 482 -22.94 -25.72 8.61
CA SER A 482 -21.74 -25.82 7.77
C SER A 482 -22.08 -26.33 6.36
N SER A 483 -21.43 -25.77 5.34
CA SER A 483 -21.46 -26.29 3.98
C SER A 483 -20.91 -27.73 3.93
N ASN A 484 -21.44 -28.54 3.01
CA ASN A 484 -20.97 -29.91 2.80
C ASN A 484 -19.75 -29.93 1.87
N TYR A 485 -18.62 -29.37 2.34
CA TYR A 485 -17.41 -29.22 1.54
C TYR A 485 -16.71 -30.54 1.17
N ASN A 486 -17.18 -31.69 1.67
CA ASN A 486 -16.59 -33.01 1.40
C ASN A 486 -16.66 -33.42 -0.09
N PHE A 487 -17.56 -32.80 -0.87
CA PHE A 487 -17.70 -33.05 -2.31
C PHE A 487 -17.11 -31.93 -3.17
N ALA A 488 -16.69 -30.82 -2.56
CA ALA A 488 -16.26 -29.60 -3.26
C ALA A 488 -15.01 -29.79 -4.13
N LEU A 489 -14.20 -30.81 -3.82
CA LEU A 489 -12.99 -31.15 -4.59
C LEU A 489 -13.20 -32.36 -5.52
N SER A 490 -14.42 -32.87 -5.65
CA SER A 490 -14.74 -34.10 -6.41
C SER A 490 -14.26 -34.06 -7.87
N ASP A 491 -14.37 -32.91 -8.53
CA ASP A 491 -13.93 -32.74 -9.91
C ASP A 491 -12.42 -32.62 -10.04
N ILE A 492 -11.75 -31.88 -9.13
CA ILE A 492 -10.28 -31.76 -9.18
C ILE A 492 -9.56 -33.02 -8.67
N LEU A 493 -10.20 -33.87 -7.86
CA LEU A 493 -9.66 -35.16 -7.43
C LEU A 493 -9.47 -36.15 -8.59
N LYS A 494 -10.13 -35.92 -9.72
CA LYS A 494 -9.94 -36.71 -10.96
C LYS A 494 -8.66 -36.32 -11.71
N ASP A 495 -8.08 -35.16 -11.41
CA ASP A 495 -6.81 -34.74 -11.99
C ASP A 495 -5.65 -35.52 -11.33
N GLU A 496 -4.91 -36.27 -12.15
CA GLU A 496 -3.83 -37.14 -11.66
C GLU A 496 -2.71 -36.33 -10.98
N THR A 497 -2.43 -35.12 -11.48
CA THR A 497 -1.36 -34.28 -10.93
C THR A 497 -1.73 -33.74 -9.55
N PHE A 498 -2.98 -33.33 -9.38
CA PHE A 498 -3.55 -32.92 -8.10
C PHE A 498 -3.49 -34.06 -7.08
N TYR A 499 -4.05 -35.22 -7.45
CA TYR A 499 -4.16 -36.35 -6.55
C TYR A 499 -2.77 -36.85 -6.12
N ALA A 500 -1.80 -36.91 -7.04
CA ALA A 500 -0.42 -37.28 -6.72
C ALA A 500 0.24 -36.30 -5.74
N LEU A 501 0.03 -34.99 -5.91
CA LEU A 501 0.55 -33.97 -4.99
C LEU A 501 -0.13 -34.06 -3.61
N PHE A 502 -1.45 -34.27 -3.58
CA PHE A 502 -2.22 -34.39 -2.35
C PHE A 502 -1.80 -35.64 -1.55
N GLU A 503 -1.61 -36.79 -2.22
CA GLU A 503 -1.08 -38.01 -1.60
C GLU A 503 0.39 -37.86 -1.16
N LYS A 504 1.20 -37.08 -1.87
CA LYS A 504 2.56 -36.73 -1.43
C LYS A 504 2.52 -35.98 -0.10
N TYR A 505 1.74 -34.91 0.00
CA TYR A 505 1.62 -34.14 1.25
C TYR A 505 0.98 -34.95 2.38
N LYS A 506 0.01 -35.82 2.10
CA LYS A 506 -0.52 -36.79 3.07
C LYS A 506 0.60 -37.63 3.68
N LYS A 507 1.48 -38.21 2.85
CA LYS A 507 2.62 -39.01 3.32
C LYS A 507 3.58 -38.19 4.17
N GLU A 508 3.94 -36.99 3.72
CA GLU A 508 4.83 -36.09 4.47
C GLU A 508 4.23 -35.69 5.83
N TYR A 509 2.94 -35.37 5.88
CA TYR A 509 2.20 -35.08 7.11
C TYR A 509 2.19 -36.26 8.08
N LEU A 510 1.94 -37.48 7.60
CA LEU A 510 1.96 -38.69 8.45
C LEU A 510 3.35 -38.94 9.03
N ILE A 511 4.41 -38.77 8.24
CA ILE A 511 5.80 -38.88 8.71
C ILE A 511 6.09 -37.82 9.79
N GLN A 512 5.68 -36.56 9.57
CA GLN A 512 5.87 -35.49 10.55
C GLN A 512 5.13 -35.80 11.86
N LYS A 513 3.87 -36.22 11.76
CA LYS A 513 3.05 -36.59 12.92
C LYS A 513 3.65 -37.76 13.70
N GLU A 514 4.21 -38.77 13.01
CA GLU A 514 4.92 -39.87 13.65
C GLU A 514 6.18 -39.40 14.40
N LYS A 515 6.98 -38.50 13.80
CA LYS A 515 8.14 -37.90 14.45
C LYS A 515 7.77 -37.08 15.68
N GLU A 516 6.77 -36.21 15.57
CA GLU A 516 6.27 -35.40 16.70
C GLU A 516 5.72 -36.29 17.83
N SER A 517 5.10 -37.41 17.49
CA SER A 517 4.62 -38.39 18.46
C SER A 517 5.77 -39.14 19.15
N ALA A 518 6.86 -39.42 18.44
CA ALA A 518 8.08 -40.04 18.97
C ALA A 518 8.96 -39.07 19.78
N GLU A 519 8.88 -37.76 19.52
CA GLU A 519 9.67 -36.70 20.16
C GLU A 519 9.06 -36.13 21.45
N THR A 520 7.95 -36.69 21.95
CA THR A 520 7.39 -36.36 23.28
C THR A 520 8.34 -36.64 24.47
N GLY A 521 9.61 -37.01 24.22
CA GLY A 521 10.67 -37.14 25.21
C GLY A 521 11.95 -36.31 24.99
N TYR A 522 12.13 -35.55 23.89
CA TYR A 522 13.38 -34.80 23.68
C TYR A 522 13.18 -33.48 22.92
N SER A 523 13.58 -32.38 23.57
CA SER A 523 13.59 -31.02 23.04
C SER A 523 14.55 -30.94 21.84
N TYR A 524 14.01 -30.66 20.65
CA TYR A 524 14.80 -30.51 19.43
C TYR A 524 15.59 -29.18 19.41
N ASN A 525 16.90 -29.29 19.17
CA ASN A 525 17.92 -28.25 19.22
C ASN A 525 17.72 -27.14 18.17
N LYS A 526 17.05 -26.04 18.55
CA LYS A 526 17.25 -24.73 17.89
C LYS A 526 18.62 -24.10 18.22
N GLU A 527 19.34 -24.64 19.21
CA GLU A 527 20.65 -24.16 19.65
C GLU A 527 21.83 -24.58 18.77
N GLU A 528 21.79 -25.71 18.07
CA GLU A 528 22.97 -26.21 17.32
C GLU A 528 23.19 -25.51 15.97
N VAL A 529 22.11 -25.02 15.34
CA VAL A 529 22.21 -24.18 14.14
C VAL A 529 22.81 -22.81 14.51
N SER A 530 22.35 -22.20 15.61
CA SER A 530 22.87 -20.91 16.08
C SER A 530 24.31 -20.99 16.62
N LYS A 531 24.73 -22.14 17.19
CA LYS A 531 26.11 -22.37 17.66
C LYS A 531 27.13 -22.53 16.52
N ASN A 532 26.73 -23.05 15.36
CA ASN A 532 27.62 -23.18 14.20
C ASN A 532 27.73 -21.87 13.38
N GLU A 533 26.63 -21.11 13.27
CA GLU A 533 26.62 -19.78 12.63
C GLU A 533 27.50 -18.78 13.40
N LYS A 534 27.45 -18.80 14.73
CA LYS A 534 28.30 -17.95 15.60
C LYS A 534 29.80 -18.27 15.55
N LYS A 535 30.21 -19.43 15.02
CA LYS A 535 31.62 -19.91 15.09
C LYS A 535 32.40 -19.76 13.78
N PHE A 536 31.74 -19.58 12.63
CA PHE A 536 32.38 -19.55 11.31
C PHE A 536 32.04 -18.34 10.42
N GLY A 537 31.12 -17.46 10.84
CA GLY A 537 30.56 -16.38 10.00
C GLY A 537 29.63 -16.92 8.91
N LYS A 538 28.72 -16.08 8.39
CA LYS A 538 27.82 -16.46 7.29
C LYS A 538 28.59 -16.38 5.97
N LYS A 539 29.50 -17.34 5.74
CA LYS A 539 30.29 -17.44 4.51
C LYS A 539 29.43 -17.98 3.36
N LEU A 540 28.82 -17.07 2.58
CA LEU A 540 27.81 -17.44 1.58
C LEU A 540 28.38 -17.73 0.19
N GLY A 541 29.59 -17.26 -0.13
CA GLY A 541 30.22 -17.43 -1.44
C GLY A 541 29.48 -16.73 -2.57
N ILE A 542 28.84 -15.59 -2.29
CA ILE A 542 28.07 -14.78 -3.24
C ILE A 542 29.03 -13.89 -4.04
N ASP A 543 28.87 -13.87 -5.37
CA ASP A 543 29.72 -13.11 -6.28
C ASP A 543 29.08 -11.79 -6.77
N LYS A 544 27.74 -11.71 -6.77
CA LYS A 544 26.96 -10.52 -7.15
C LYS A 544 25.79 -10.28 -6.18
N VAL A 545 25.60 -9.03 -5.77
CA VAL A 545 24.45 -8.59 -4.96
C VAL A 545 23.86 -7.30 -5.52
N VAL A 546 22.54 -7.15 -5.44
CA VAL A 546 21.85 -5.88 -5.69
C VAL A 546 21.63 -5.19 -4.36
N PHE A 547 22.04 -3.92 -4.25
CA PHE A 547 21.87 -3.11 -3.05
C PHE A 547 20.74 -2.10 -3.30
N VAL A 548 19.69 -2.17 -2.50
CA VAL A 548 18.42 -1.47 -2.74
C VAL A 548 18.25 -0.35 -1.72
N ASN A 549 18.12 0.89 -2.22
CA ASN A 549 17.66 2.08 -1.52
C ASN A 549 17.98 2.13 0.00
N PRO A 550 19.24 2.38 0.41
CA PRO A 550 19.61 2.46 1.80
C PRO A 550 18.91 3.64 2.49
N LEU A 551 18.16 3.34 3.54
CA LEU A 551 17.46 4.34 4.33
C LEU A 551 18.35 4.86 5.43
N VAL A 552 18.62 6.17 5.43
CA VAL A 552 19.52 6.80 6.39
C VAL A 552 18.82 7.95 7.09
N PHE A 553 18.69 7.85 8.40
CA PHE A 553 18.07 8.85 9.26
C PHE A 553 19.08 9.35 10.29
N VAL A 554 19.41 10.64 10.22
CA VAL A 554 20.22 11.33 11.22
C VAL A 554 19.33 12.30 11.98
N SER A 555 19.31 12.18 13.29
CA SER A 555 18.59 13.09 14.18
C SER A 555 19.54 14.03 14.90
N LYS A 556 19.04 15.22 15.23
CA LYS A 556 19.68 16.24 16.08
C LYS A 556 18.82 16.52 17.30
N LYS A 557 19.45 17.03 18.37
CA LYS A 557 18.74 17.40 19.60
C LYS A 557 18.33 18.87 19.51
N GLU A 558 17.03 19.13 19.52
CA GLU A 558 16.47 20.48 19.48
C GLU A 558 15.46 20.64 20.63
N TYR A 559 15.69 21.60 21.53
CA TYR A 559 14.82 21.87 22.71
C TYR A 559 14.46 20.64 23.56
N GLY A 560 15.36 19.66 23.66
CA GLY A 560 15.14 18.43 24.43
C GLY A 560 14.39 17.32 23.70
N LYS A 561 13.94 17.55 22.46
CA LYS A 561 13.37 16.55 21.55
C LYS A 561 14.39 16.15 20.48
N SER A 562 14.24 14.95 19.94
CA SER A 562 14.99 14.50 18.77
C SER A 562 14.20 14.92 17.52
N GLU A 563 14.82 15.71 16.63
CA GLU A 563 14.25 16.07 15.32
C GLU A 563 15.19 15.55 14.22
N LEU A 564 14.64 15.15 13.07
CA LEU A 564 15.41 14.70 11.92
C LEU A 564 16.25 15.86 11.34
N ASP A 565 17.50 15.57 10.97
CA ASP A 565 18.45 16.44 10.30
C ASP A 565 18.60 16.01 8.84
N PHE A 566 17.62 16.39 8.02
CA PHE A 566 17.49 15.98 6.61
C PHE A 566 18.77 16.13 5.79
N LEU A 567 19.47 17.27 5.93
CA LEU A 567 20.70 17.55 5.17
C LEU A 567 21.84 16.60 5.58
N LYS A 568 21.93 16.25 6.87
CA LYS A 568 22.94 15.27 7.32
C LYS A 568 22.57 13.85 6.89
N SER A 569 21.28 13.51 6.90
CA SER A 569 20.77 12.22 6.40
C SER A 569 21.20 11.98 4.95
N GLU A 570 20.86 12.89 4.04
CA GLU A 570 21.20 12.76 2.60
C GLU A 570 22.71 12.73 2.35
N LYS A 571 23.48 13.52 3.11
CA LYS A 571 24.94 13.49 3.04
C LYS A 571 25.51 12.14 3.47
N GLN A 572 24.99 11.56 4.56
CA GLN A 572 25.46 10.26 5.06
C GLN A 572 25.05 9.11 4.13
N GLU A 573 23.88 9.21 3.51
CA GLU A 573 23.43 8.30 2.46
C GLU A 573 24.36 8.30 1.25
N THR A 574 24.73 9.49 0.76
CA THR A 574 25.72 9.67 -0.32
C THR A 574 27.06 9.00 0.03
N LEU A 575 27.54 9.21 1.27
CA LEU A 575 28.76 8.58 1.76
C LEU A 575 28.65 7.04 1.77
N ILE A 576 27.51 6.50 2.22
CA ILE A 576 27.26 5.06 2.24
C ILE A 576 27.33 4.46 0.82
N PHE A 577 26.81 5.15 -0.20
CA PHE A 577 26.93 4.68 -1.59
C PHE A 577 28.38 4.59 -2.05
N GLU A 578 29.16 5.64 -1.80
CA GLU A 578 30.58 5.68 -2.17
C GLU A 578 31.34 4.54 -1.48
N LYS A 579 31.09 4.32 -0.18
CA LYS A 579 31.71 3.24 0.60
C LYS A 579 31.29 1.87 0.14
N THR A 580 30.02 1.68 -0.20
CA THR A 580 29.50 0.43 -0.77
C THR A 580 30.24 0.06 -2.05
N LYS A 581 30.34 0.97 -3.02
CA LYS A 581 31.11 0.75 -4.25
C LYS A 581 32.58 0.48 -3.96
N GLN A 582 33.19 1.25 -3.05
CA GLN A 582 34.60 1.11 -2.68
C GLN A 582 34.92 -0.28 -2.09
N PHE A 583 34.15 -0.73 -1.09
CA PHE A 583 34.43 -2.00 -0.39
C PHE A 583 34.08 -3.22 -1.23
N ALA A 584 33.00 -3.16 -2.01
CA ALA A 584 32.65 -4.21 -2.96
C ALA A 584 33.77 -4.46 -3.97
N ASN A 585 34.28 -3.38 -4.58
CA ASN A 585 35.41 -3.45 -5.52
C ASN A 585 36.66 -4.02 -4.86
N LYS A 586 36.98 -3.60 -3.63
CA LYS A 586 38.14 -4.08 -2.88
C LYS A 586 38.08 -5.60 -2.61
N LEU A 587 36.88 -6.14 -2.43
CA LEU A 587 36.65 -7.55 -2.12
C LEU A 587 36.36 -8.42 -3.36
N GLY A 588 36.36 -7.84 -4.56
CA GLY A 588 36.05 -8.56 -5.80
C GLY A 588 34.59 -9.07 -5.84
N LEU A 589 33.67 -8.27 -5.26
CA LEU A 589 32.23 -8.52 -5.28
C LEU A 589 31.59 -7.55 -6.30
N SER A 590 30.77 -8.08 -7.21
CA SER A 590 29.98 -7.24 -8.10
C SER A 590 28.78 -6.67 -7.33
N VAL A 591 28.65 -5.35 -7.28
CA VAL A 591 27.50 -4.67 -6.66
C VAL A 591 26.80 -3.82 -7.69
N GLU A 592 25.50 -3.99 -7.80
CA GLU A 592 24.58 -3.12 -8.53
C GLU A 592 23.74 -2.36 -7.50
N ILE A 593 23.59 -1.05 -7.65
CA ILE A 593 22.84 -0.23 -6.70
C ILE A 593 21.58 0.27 -7.40
N ILE A 594 20.42 -0.05 -6.83
CA ILE A 594 19.13 0.49 -7.24
C ILE A 594 18.78 1.57 -6.24
N ASP A 595 19.02 2.82 -6.63
CA ASP A 595 18.77 3.98 -5.82
C ASP A 595 18.39 5.19 -6.68
N ASN A 596 17.39 5.92 -6.23
CA ASN A 596 16.76 6.97 -7.01
C ASN A 596 17.70 8.17 -7.21
N LYS A 597 18.63 8.41 -6.27
CA LYS A 597 19.64 9.48 -6.37
C LYS A 597 20.75 9.17 -7.36
N LEU A 598 20.82 7.93 -7.85
CA LEU A 598 21.81 7.50 -8.83
C LEU A 598 21.23 7.38 -10.25
N PHE A 599 19.92 7.52 -10.41
CA PHE A 599 19.27 7.39 -11.71
C PHE A 599 19.55 8.59 -12.63
N THR A 600 19.61 8.30 -13.92
CA THR A 600 19.56 9.27 -15.01
C THR A 600 18.18 9.27 -15.64
N GLU A 601 17.90 10.22 -16.54
CA GLU A 601 16.62 10.30 -17.25
C GLU A 601 16.25 9.00 -18.00
N ASN A 602 17.21 8.13 -18.32
CA ASN A 602 16.98 6.92 -19.11
C ASN A 602 16.84 5.63 -18.29
N ASP A 603 16.97 5.70 -16.96
CA ASP A 603 17.01 4.51 -16.09
C ASP A 603 15.61 4.06 -15.61
N VAL A 604 14.57 4.30 -16.42
CA VAL A 604 13.17 4.02 -16.04
C VAL A 604 12.93 2.54 -15.71
N ASP A 605 13.65 1.63 -16.36
CA ASP A 605 13.58 0.20 -16.06
C ASP A 605 14.11 -0.13 -14.66
N LEU A 606 15.19 0.51 -14.22
CA LEU A 606 15.73 0.36 -12.85
C LEU A 606 14.83 1.04 -11.81
N PHE A 607 14.20 2.17 -12.17
CA PHE A 607 13.20 2.81 -11.34
C PHE A 607 12.00 1.88 -11.07
N ASN A 608 11.49 1.23 -12.11
CA ASN A 608 10.39 0.26 -11.98
C ASN A 608 10.79 -0.98 -11.18
N ASP A 609 12.04 -1.45 -11.31
CA ASP A 609 12.59 -2.54 -10.49
C ASP A 609 12.65 -2.13 -9.01
N GLY A 610 13.12 -0.92 -8.71
CA GLY A 610 13.15 -0.35 -7.36
C GLY A 610 11.75 -0.22 -6.75
N ALA A 611 10.78 0.27 -7.52
CA ALA A 611 9.38 0.37 -7.09
C ALA A 611 8.78 -0.99 -6.73
N LEU A 612 9.06 -2.03 -7.54
CA LEU A 612 8.63 -3.39 -7.27
C LEU A 612 9.25 -3.95 -5.97
N LEU A 613 10.55 -3.70 -5.76
CA LEU A 613 11.27 -4.13 -4.56
C LEU A 613 10.78 -3.42 -3.29
N SER A 614 10.50 -2.11 -3.39
CA SER A 614 9.92 -1.32 -2.29
C SER A 614 8.55 -1.86 -1.89
N ASN A 615 7.70 -2.20 -2.86
CA ASN A 615 6.41 -2.81 -2.56
C ASN A 615 6.57 -4.18 -1.90
N TRP A 616 7.45 -5.02 -2.46
CA TRP A 616 7.71 -6.35 -1.91
C TRP A 616 8.25 -6.31 -0.48
N ILE A 617 9.23 -5.45 -0.18
CA ILE A 617 9.80 -5.37 1.18
C ILE A 617 8.78 -4.82 2.18
N TYR A 618 7.91 -3.90 1.75
CA TYR A 618 6.80 -3.42 2.56
C TYR A 618 5.86 -4.58 2.93
N GLU A 619 5.42 -5.38 1.95
CA GLU A 619 4.59 -6.56 2.21
C GLU A 619 5.29 -7.57 3.14
N GLN A 620 6.60 -7.80 2.98
CA GLN A 620 7.35 -8.69 3.87
C GLN A 620 7.45 -8.16 5.31
N SER A 621 7.62 -6.85 5.48
CA SER A 621 7.70 -6.22 6.81
C SER A 621 6.42 -6.38 7.64
N LEU A 622 5.28 -6.64 6.97
CA LEU A 622 3.98 -6.83 7.59
C LEU A 622 3.70 -8.29 7.97
N ASN A 623 4.48 -9.25 7.48
CA ASN A 623 4.30 -10.68 7.72
C ASN A 623 5.28 -11.18 8.80
N ASN A 624 4.80 -11.31 10.04
CA ASN A 624 5.60 -11.82 11.17
C ASN A 624 5.69 -13.36 11.15
N ASP A 625 6.76 -13.93 10.57
CA ASP A 625 7.14 -15.36 10.62
C ASP A 625 6.19 -16.37 9.94
N THR A 626 5.22 -15.93 9.13
CA THR A 626 4.40 -16.85 8.31
C THR A 626 5.05 -17.10 6.96
N ASP A 627 5.18 -18.37 6.55
CA ASP A 627 5.56 -18.78 5.18
C ASP A 627 4.46 -18.36 4.19
N PHE A 628 4.42 -17.06 3.88
CA PHE A 628 3.49 -16.44 2.95
C PHE A 628 4.14 -16.42 1.57
N TYR A 629 3.65 -17.25 0.65
CA TYR A 629 4.00 -17.08 -0.75
C TYR A 629 3.36 -15.77 -1.25
N ASN A 630 4.20 -14.77 -1.50
CA ASN A 630 3.73 -13.46 -1.94
C ASN A 630 3.23 -13.54 -3.40
N GLY A 631 2.10 -12.91 -3.74
CA GLY A 631 1.52 -12.86 -5.08
C GLY A 631 2.38 -12.13 -6.14
N ILE A 632 3.52 -11.57 -5.74
CA ILE A 632 4.56 -10.93 -6.57
C ILE A 632 5.80 -11.83 -6.74
N SER A 633 5.87 -12.99 -6.07
CA SER A 633 7.08 -13.83 -6.01
C SER A 633 7.62 -14.26 -7.39
N TYR A 634 6.77 -14.41 -8.41
CA TYR A 634 7.24 -14.69 -9.77
C TYR A 634 7.97 -13.48 -10.40
N LYS A 635 7.51 -12.25 -10.15
CA LYS A 635 8.17 -11.03 -10.64
C LYS A 635 9.58 -10.93 -10.04
N LEU A 636 9.77 -11.41 -8.81
CA LEU A 636 11.09 -11.49 -8.18
C LEU A 636 12.01 -12.51 -8.86
N ASN A 637 11.47 -13.61 -9.40
CA ASN A 637 12.26 -14.56 -10.19
C ASN A 637 12.70 -13.95 -11.52
N GLU A 638 11.84 -13.17 -12.18
CA GLU A 638 12.20 -12.41 -13.38
C GLU A 638 13.24 -11.33 -13.06
N LEU A 639 13.07 -10.64 -11.94
CA LEU A 639 13.99 -9.63 -11.45
C LEU A 639 15.38 -10.22 -11.13
N ALA A 640 15.41 -11.37 -10.43
CA ALA A 640 16.64 -12.08 -10.14
C ALA A 640 17.39 -12.52 -11.41
N LYS A 641 16.65 -12.96 -12.45
CA LYS A 641 17.21 -13.25 -13.77
C LYS A 641 17.75 -11.98 -14.44
N LYS A 642 16.97 -10.89 -14.43
CA LYS A 642 17.35 -9.58 -15.01
C LYS A 642 18.67 -9.06 -14.44
N HIS A 643 18.82 -9.10 -13.11
CA HIS A 643 20.05 -8.65 -12.44
C HIS A 643 21.12 -9.74 -12.30
N ASN A 644 20.91 -10.95 -12.82
CA ASN A 644 21.85 -12.08 -12.73
C ASN A 644 22.29 -12.39 -11.28
N THR A 645 21.37 -12.27 -10.31
CA THR A 645 21.59 -12.68 -8.92
C THR A 645 20.25 -12.86 -8.21
N ASN A 646 20.20 -13.78 -7.24
CA ASN A 646 19.04 -13.95 -6.37
C ASN A 646 19.12 -13.07 -5.12
N TYR A 647 20.25 -12.37 -4.93
CA TYR A 647 20.61 -11.76 -3.67
C TYR A 647 20.43 -10.25 -3.69
N PHE A 648 19.49 -9.76 -2.86
CA PHE A 648 19.15 -8.35 -2.74
C PHE A 648 19.30 -7.91 -1.29
N ALA A 649 19.96 -6.77 -1.07
CA ALA A 649 20.32 -6.26 0.24
C ALA A 649 19.64 -4.91 0.51
N TRP A 650 19.12 -4.75 1.72
CA TRP A 650 18.59 -3.49 2.24
C TRP A 650 19.42 -3.06 3.45
N LEU A 651 19.66 -1.76 3.57
CA LEU A 651 20.36 -1.16 4.69
C LEU A 651 19.49 -0.07 5.31
N TYR A 652 19.33 -0.14 6.62
CA TYR A 652 18.71 0.88 7.43
C TYR A 652 19.72 1.41 8.45
N VAL A 653 19.90 2.73 8.47
CA VAL A 653 20.80 3.43 9.39
C VAL A 653 20.01 4.49 10.15
N ASP A 654 20.03 4.40 11.48
CA ASP A 654 19.43 5.41 12.35
C ASP A 654 20.47 5.93 13.34
N THR A 655 20.67 7.24 13.33
CA THR A 655 21.62 7.95 14.17
C THR A 655 20.88 8.98 14.99
N TYR A 656 20.87 8.86 16.32
CA TYR A 656 20.22 9.84 17.19
C TYR A 656 21.06 10.24 18.39
N PRO A 657 20.91 11.48 18.90
CA PRO A 657 21.70 11.98 20.02
C PRO A 657 21.34 11.23 21.31
N ALA A 658 22.32 10.59 21.95
CA ALA A 658 22.09 9.83 23.18
C ALA A 658 22.17 10.73 24.43
N LYS A 659 21.31 10.46 25.43
CA LYS A 659 21.46 11.03 26.78
C LYS A 659 22.65 10.37 27.47
N SER A 660 23.68 11.13 27.82
CA SER A 660 24.82 10.59 28.56
C SER A 660 24.83 11.12 30.00
N ASN A 661 24.39 10.29 30.94
CA ASN A 661 24.54 10.53 32.38
C ASN A 661 25.98 10.28 32.86
N SER A 662 26.87 9.73 32.01
CA SER A 662 28.24 9.32 32.40
C SER A 662 29.31 10.40 32.18
N ARG A 663 29.01 11.50 31.45
CA ARG A 663 30.02 12.51 31.07
C ARG A 663 30.54 13.33 32.22
N PHE A 664 29.67 13.76 33.13
CA PHE A 664 30.09 14.51 34.30
C PHE A 664 31.00 13.66 35.19
N GLY A 665 30.73 12.35 35.28
CA GLY A 665 31.58 11.39 35.98
C GLY A 665 32.94 11.17 35.29
N LYS A 666 32.99 11.07 33.95
CA LYS A 666 34.25 10.99 33.18
C LYS A 666 35.05 12.31 33.29
N PHE A 667 34.39 13.46 33.15
CA PHE A 667 34.98 14.78 33.37
C PHE A 667 35.59 14.91 34.76
N LEU A 668 34.85 14.57 35.82
CA LEU A 668 35.34 14.57 37.20
C LEU A 668 36.60 13.70 37.35
N LYS A 669 36.60 12.49 36.78
CA LYS A 669 37.77 11.59 36.81
C LYS A 669 39.01 12.21 36.15
N TYR A 670 38.87 12.88 35.01
CA TYR A 670 39.99 13.53 34.33
C TYR A 670 40.42 14.84 35.01
N ALA A 671 39.46 15.62 35.52
CA ALA A 671 39.70 16.88 36.21
C ALA A 671 40.49 16.72 37.52
N ILE A 672 40.37 15.58 38.21
CA ILE A 672 41.09 15.28 39.46
C ILE A 672 42.63 15.27 39.26
N THR A 673 43.13 15.00 38.06
CA THR A 673 44.58 14.90 37.79
C THR A 673 45.25 16.22 37.42
N GLY A 674 44.51 17.33 37.30
CA GLY A 674 45.01 18.65 36.88
C GLY A 674 45.40 18.71 35.40
N PHE A 675 46.34 17.86 34.96
CA PHE A 675 46.74 17.71 33.55
C PHE A 675 45.64 17.10 32.67
N GLY A 676 44.74 16.30 33.25
CA GLY A 676 43.58 15.75 32.55
C GLY A 676 42.46 16.75 32.32
N PHE A 677 42.52 17.97 32.86
CA PHE A 677 41.42 18.94 32.77
C PHE A 677 41.07 19.34 31.32
N PRO A 678 42.03 19.67 30.42
CA PRO A 678 41.70 19.95 29.01
C PRO A 678 41.06 18.74 28.31
N PHE A 679 41.51 17.52 28.63
CA PHE A 679 40.97 16.28 28.07
C PHE A 679 39.56 15.99 28.62
N GLY A 680 39.35 16.15 29.92
CA GLY A 680 38.02 16.02 30.54
C GLY A 680 37.04 17.08 30.04
N PHE A 681 37.50 18.32 29.83
CA PHE A 681 36.68 19.38 29.26
C PHE A 681 36.29 19.06 27.81
N SER A 682 37.21 18.48 27.02
CA SER A 682 36.90 17.99 25.68
C SER A 682 35.80 16.90 25.69
N GLU A 683 35.77 16.02 26.70
CA GLU A 683 34.72 15.01 26.87
C GLU A 683 33.33 15.60 27.15
N LEU A 684 33.24 16.79 27.76
CA LEU A 684 31.96 17.49 27.93
C LEU A 684 31.44 18.05 26.59
N THR A 685 32.34 18.41 25.67
CA THR A 685 31.99 19.01 24.37
C THR A 685 31.67 18.00 23.28
N LYS A 686 32.03 16.71 23.43
CA LYS A 686 31.73 15.68 22.43
C LYS A 686 30.23 15.36 22.37
N SER A 687 29.64 15.39 21.17
CA SER A 687 28.31 14.83 20.94
C SER A 687 28.41 13.29 20.93
N VAL A 688 27.62 12.63 21.78
CA VAL A 688 27.46 11.17 21.74
C VAL A 688 26.18 10.88 20.96
N ASN A 689 26.34 10.13 19.89
CA ASN A 689 25.21 9.56 19.17
C ASN A 689 25.08 8.08 19.55
N PHE A 690 23.85 7.60 19.52
CA PHE A 690 23.56 6.20 19.30
C PHE A 690 23.43 6.00 17.80
N ASN A 691 24.14 5.02 17.28
CA ASN A 691 24.02 4.63 15.88
C ASN A 691 23.53 3.19 15.80
N SER A 692 22.49 2.96 15.01
CA SER A 692 21.93 1.65 14.69
C SER A 692 22.10 1.38 13.20
N PHE A 693 22.70 0.25 12.89
CA PHE A 693 22.88 -0.27 11.54
C PHE A 693 22.17 -1.60 11.44
N ASN A 694 21.22 -1.72 10.54
CA ASN A 694 20.54 -2.97 10.23
C ASN A 694 20.70 -3.25 8.74
N ILE A 695 21.32 -4.38 8.41
CA ILE A 695 21.48 -4.84 7.02
C ILE A 695 20.85 -6.22 6.89
N ILE A 696 20.00 -6.38 5.86
CA ILE A 696 19.30 -7.62 5.58
C ILE A 696 19.55 -8.00 4.13
N LEU A 697 19.94 -9.25 3.91
CA LEU A 697 20.12 -9.86 2.59
C LEU A 697 19.08 -10.95 2.40
N TYR A 698 18.32 -10.85 1.32
CA TYR A 698 17.35 -11.85 0.93
C TYR A 698 17.82 -12.67 -0.27
N ASP A 699 17.44 -13.95 -0.29
CA ASP A 699 17.27 -14.72 -1.52
C ASP A 699 15.83 -14.49 -1.99
N VAL A 700 15.64 -13.52 -2.90
CA VAL A 700 14.30 -13.05 -3.29
C VAL A 700 13.48 -14.11 -4.01
N THR A 701 14.15 -15.07 -4.67
CA THR A 701 13.49 -16.20 -5.36
C THR A 701 12.84 -17.20 -4.41
N LYS A 702 13.31 -17.22 -3.15
CA LYS A 702 12.82 -18.09 -2.08
C LYS A 702 12.15 -17.32 -0.95
N SER A 703 12.01 -16.00 -1.11
CA SER A 703 11.43 -15.11 -0.09
C SER A 703 12.01 -15.32 1.32
N ARG A 704 13.33 -15.51 1.43
CA ARG A 704 13.98 -15.81 2.72
C ARG A 704 15.19 -14.95 3.00
N ILE A 705 15.39 -14.62 4.27
CA ILE A 705 16.58 -13.94 4.76
C ILE A 705 17.75 -14.94 4.76
N VAL A 706 18.86 -14.57 4.11
CA VAL A 706 20.10 -15.37 4.10
C VAL A 706 21.20 -14.73 4.93
N PHE A 707 21.15 -13.41 5.13
CA PHE A 707 22.02 -12.68 6.04
C PHE A 707 21.23 -11.58 6.72
N GLU A 708 21.50 -11.37 8.00
CA GLU A 708 20.95 -10.27 8.78
C GLU A 708 21.98 -9.92 9.84
N GLU A 709 22.32 -8.64 9.93
CA GLU A 709 23.22 -8.10 10.94
C GLU A 709 22.64 -6.80 11.48
N THR A 710 22.47 -6.75 12.79
CA THR A 710 22.12 -5.52 13.50
C THR A 710 23.29 -5.14 14.40
N THR A 711 23.93 -4.01 14.11
CA THR A 711 25.00 -3.44 14.93
C THR A 711 24.56 -2.13 15.52
N SER A 712 24.62 -2.01 16.84
CA SER A 712 24.37 -0.76 17.55
C SER A 712 25.61 -0.32 18.32
N SER A 713 25.85 0.98 18.37
CA SER A 713 26.96 1.56 19.14
C SER A 713 26.51 2.77 19.95
N TYR A 714 27.06 2.88 21.15
CA TYR A 714 27.03 4.08 21.96
C TYR A 714 28.43 4.71 21.93
N GLU A 715 28.52 6.04 21.86
CA GLU A 715 29.77 6.79 22.08
C GLU A 715 30.80 6.81 20.94
N THR A 716 30.44 6.53 19.69
CA THR A 716 31.37 6.83 18.57
C THR A 716 31.29 8.32 18.20
N ALA A 717 32.45 9.00 18.24
CA ALA A 717 32.58 10.38 17.74
C ALA A 717 32.52 10.44 16.21
N ASN A 718 32.80 9.32 15.53
CA ASN A 718 32.70 9.12 14.09
C ASN A 718 31.70 8.01 13.79
N ALA A 719 30.53 8.37 13.26
CA ALA A 719 29.61 7.40 12.67
C ALA A 719 30.28 6.68 11.48
N ASP A 720 31.17 7.37 10.76
CA ASP A 720 31.82 6.88 9.53
C ASP A 720 32.67 5.63 9.73
N ASP A 721 33.40 5.51 10.85
CA ASP A 721 34.24 4.33 11.13
C ASP A 721 33.38 3.07 11.35
N LEU A 722 32.22 3.27 11.98
CA LEU A 722 31.24 2.19 12.17
C LEU A 722 30.59 1.80 10.84
N VAL A 723 30.16 2.78 10.02
CA VAL A 723 29.67 2.54 8.65
C VAL A 723 30.69 1.70 7.87
N ASN A 724 31.96 2.10 7.92
CA ASN A 724 33.04 1.41 7.22
C ASN A 724 33.21 -0.04 7.70
N SER A 725 33.21 -0.24 9.01
CA SER A 725 33.37 -1.57 9.60
C SER A 725 32.21 -2.49 9.23
N VAL A 726 30.96 -2.02 9.35
CA VAL A 726 29.76 -2.80 9.07
C VAL A 726 29.69 -3.17 7.59
N LEU A 727 29.85 -2.19 6.69
CA LEU A 727 29.81 -2.46 5.24
C LEU A 727 30.94 -3.41 4.82
N TYR A 728 32.16 -3.19 5.30
CA TYR A 728 33.27 -4.08 4.97
C TYR A 728 33.04 -5.50 5.50
N ASN A 729 32.56 -5.66 6.75
CA ASN A 729 32.28 -6.97 7.32
C ASN A 729 31.19 -7.69 6.53
N PHE A 730 30.09 -7.01 6.22
CA PHE A 730 29.00 -7.54 5.40
C PHE A 730 29.52 -8.09 4.07
N PHE A 731 30.22 -7.25 3.28
CA PHE A 731 30.72 -7.68 1.97
C PHE A 731 31.75 -8.81 2.09
N TYR A 732 32.58 -8.79 3.13
CA TYR A 732 33.58 -9.84 3.38
C TYR A 732 32.91 -11.18 3.70
N GLU A 733 31.88 -11.19 4.56
CA GLU A 733 31.17 -12.40 4.95
C GLU A 733 30.42 -13.02 3.75
N ILE A 734 29.65 -12.22 3.02
CA ILE A 734 28.86 -12.75 1.90
C ILE A 734 29.74 -13.27 0.76
N LYS A 735 30.89 -12.63 0.51
CA LYS A 735 31.86 -13.07 -0.51
C LYS A 735 32.65 -14.30 -0.09
N SER A 736 32.94 -14.44 1.20
CA SER A 736 33.74 -15.54 1.73
C SER A 736 33.07 -16.89 1.47
N LYS A 737 33.83 -17.88 0.99
CA LYS A 737 33.33 -19.25 0.80
C LYS A 737 33.35 -20.03 2.12
N PRO A 738 32.35 -20.88 2.39
CA PRO A 738 32.36 -21.73 3.58
C PRO A 738 33.60 -22.63 3.54
N LYS A 739 34.28 -22.81 4.68
CA LYS A 739 35.40 -23.76 4.76
C LYS A 739 34.83 -25.14 4.41
N LYS A 740 35.33 -25.78 3.34
CA LYS A 740 34.99 -27.18 3.02
C LYS A 740 35.24 -28.00 4.29
N LYS A 741 34.19 -28.62 4.83
CA LYS A 741 34.31 -29.61 5.90
C LYS A 741 34.89 -30.90 5.34
#